data_AF-A0A1H8YP88-F1
#
_entry.id   AF-A0A1H8YP88-F1
#
_cell.length_a   1.000
_cell.length_b   1.000
_cell.length_c   1.000
_cell.angle_alpha   90.00
_cell.angle_beta   90.00
_cell.angle_gamma   90.00
#
_symmetry.space_group_name_H-M   'P 1'
#
loop_
_entity.id
_entity.type
_entity.pdbx_description
1 polymer ?
#
loop_
_entity_poly.entity_id
_entity_poly.type
_entity_poly.pdbx_seq_one_letter_code
_entity_poly.pdbx_strand_id
1 'polypeptide(L)'
;MIPVVKWSGREARALRNARRMGVRQFAKHLGYTAAAVSYWEARGSDANLRQNTQEVLDADLALAPEDVRGRFEQALKADEDEMDSDTLGTSSSARTRDLLPQLRNQFARSLDYQAPDGATGRVRDFLRSSARVYLLAGPAGVGKTRLVYQLVTELAGAADFQLHTVGSWEFGSLDLAVEILRYSSVPKENDALLTLEAESARLRRPCLVVIDGISSQSQFDRVGRQLDTILRQVTTGWLRFLLVLRTPPAVETRAHPVLNAAIFDPPSGRDQGPQHLLGPWDMVTARQIWNSSRAGDGPPFEHLPASVQQLTRLPLYMQLVLTSGDGTAAADGNAYRLIDHCVHAILRAEGQDSESVIAELSDIAARQTADLVPAGLTVGALREDHDTHRDEPSRISTAVLVRTPAGRVEFTHDVLREYFLATRIAGLLRDRGRLVPTVGALNHLADQAVHSAAARTLFELVIHCLDDVDRDLLGLAAMSPTIATGTTLPLMLAIAGDIGRFATPDVLRACAQRCDQDTALELARALLATSAVYPALGSDCPQWLLSLLRRFGAAIWRAVMTFIELNLDAAAVRILLDLADLDMGAESIFFARYYFLFIGDDSVTSGALERLLEHQSWRVRAGLAEALRDEHSPPTGTSRTVMDRLVADADYKVRAAAALSLHRVTPAPARRYLTTLLTDENWHVRERVLHDLLTAPRPPRILAELADTAAETIAAEPSWTHCPAHVRPMLQRLRLTHGPHDAVDDSAATGQALFAMLRETRTGWTSLPKPVFTAVVEIARRSPNWLVVREAAALDEPVAADPKPGGLDDPRMYRESFRRRRGHRSLQVALDMHDLDDALIVARAAGQAGVDFVEVGDPLIKRVGLRAVERVKREIPDVLVVAEMMSADWGRDQVVLAAEAGADVVQLIGPATIASVAAAVEAGHRLGVPIVLDAPTALLTQPWVAAMERAGVDGFTVTTNIDVGIGSRHSLATARSIRGWTQLPVAVSGGFSAADQTIITSRDWDILIVGRSVADAVDPGGAARRIAESVRDHDEGSR
;
A
#
# COMPACT_ATOMS: atom_id res chain seq x y z
N MET A 1 -15.71 -11.08 -22.20
CA MET A 1 -16.44 -11.47 -20.98
C MET A 1 -15.43 -12.20 -20.12
N ILE A 2 -15.01 -11.67 -18.97
CA ILE A 2 -14.24 -12.42 -17.97
C ILE A 2 -15.16 -13.58 -17.55
N PRO A 3 -14.87 -14.84 -17.93
CA PRO A 3 -15.64 -15.99 -17.45
C PRO A 3 -15.58 -15.99 -15.93
N VAL A 4 -16.74 -15.96 -15.30
CA VAL A 4 -16.85 -16.17 -13.87
C VAL A 4 -16.82 -17.67 -13.66
N VAL A 5 -15.69 -18.18 -13.19
CA VAL A 5 -15.53 -19.63 -13.03
C VAL A 5 -15.98 -20.10 -11.67
N LYS A 6 -16.05 -19.18 -10.71
CA LYS A 6 -17.02 -19.30 -9.64
C LYS A 6 -17.47 -17.95 -9.13
N TRP A 7 -18.77 -17.85 -8.92
CA TRP A 7 -19.41 -16.74 -8.27
C TRP A 7 -19.12 -16.80 -6.78
N SER A 8 -18.32 -15.86 -6.30
CA SER A 8 -18.27 -15.50 -4.90
C SER A 8 -19.15 -14.26 -4.65
N GLY A 9 -19.08 -13.71 -3.45
CA GLY A 9 -19.67 -12.42 -3.12
C GLY A 9 -19.08 -11.29 -3.95
N ARG A 10 -17.81 -11.42 -4.38
CA ARG A 10 -17.13 -10.45 -5.25
C ARG A 10 -17.79 -10.37 -6.63
N GLU A 11 -17.95 -11.51 -7.31
CA GLU A 11 -18.55 -11.56 -8.64
C GLU A 11 -20.05 -11.29 -8.58
N ALA A 12 -20.78 -11.84 -7.60
CA ALA A 12 -22.20 -11.56 -7.43
C ALA A 12 -22.45 -10.05 -7.25
N ARG A 13 -21.61 -9.38 -6.45
CA ARG A 13 -21.64 -7.93 -6.27
C ARG A 13 -21.27 -7.18 -7.54
N ALA A 14 -20.23 -7.62 -8.24
CA ALA A 14 -19.83 -7.01 -9.51
C ALA A 14 -20.95 -7.12 -10.55
N LEU A 15 -21.65 -8.26 -10.67
CA LEU A 15 -22.75 -8.44 -11.63
C LEU A 15 -23.97 -7.62 -11.23
N ARG A 16 -24.28 -7.56 -9.94
CA ARG A 16 -25.33 -6.68 -9.43
C ARG A 16 -25.06 -5.22 -9.81
N ASN A 17 -23.84 -4.77 -9.54
CA ASN A 17 -23.41 -3.39 -9.82
C ASN A 17 -23.42 -3.12 -11.32
N ALA A 18 -22.97 -4.09 -12.12
CA ALA A 18 -23.04 -4.04 -13.57
C ALA A 18 -24.49 -3.91 -14.06
N ARG A 19 -25.45 -4.63 -13.46
CA ARG A 19 -26.88 -4.51 -13.80
C ARG A 19 -27.56 -3.27 -13.25
N ARG A 20 -26.86 -2.46 -12.44
CA ARG A 20 -27.40 -1.28 -11.74
C ARG A 20 -28.59 -1.61 -10.84
N MET A 21 -28.57 -2.80 -10.23
CA MET A 21 -29.66 -3.25 -9.36
C MET A 21 -29.27 -3.07 -7.89
N GLY A 22 -30.21 -2.60 -7.07
CA GLY A 22 -30.06 -2.68 -5.61
C GLY A 22 -30.15 -4.12 -5.13
N VAL A 23 -29.64 -4.43 -3.93
CA VAL A 23 -29.62 -5.81 -3.40
C VAL A 23 -31.00 -6.48 -3.40
N ARG A 24 -32.06 -5.77 -3.00
CA ARG A 24 -33.44 -6.30 -3.04
C ARG A 24 -33.95 -6.56 -4.45
N GLN A 25 -33.59 -5.70 -5.40
CA GLN A 25 -34.02 -5.82 -6.79
C GLN A 25 -33.26 -6.95 -7.49
N PHE A 26 -31.96 -7.06 -7.23
CA PHE A 26 -31.12 -8.15 -7.73
C PHE A 26 -31.52 -9.49 -7.13
N ALA A 27 -31.79 -9.54 -5.82
CA ALA A 27 -32.33 -10.73 -5.17
C ALA A 27 -33.66 -11.16 -5.81
N LYS A 28 -34.60 -10.22 -6.03
CA LYS A 28 -35.87 -10.49 -6.71
C LYS A 28 -35.67 -10.95 -8.15
N HIS A 29 -34.73 -10.34 -8.87
CA HIS A 29 -34.37 -10.67 -10.26
C HIS A 29 -33.82 -12.09 -10.38
N LEU A 30 -33.01 -12.53 -9.42
CA LEU A 30 -32.42 -13.87 -9.38
C LEU A 30 -33.30 -14.93 -8.67
N GLY A 31 -34.44 -14.54 -8.08
CA GLY A 31 -35.30 -15.45 -7.32
C GLY A 31 -34.78 -15.82 -5.92
N TYR A 32 -33.95 -14.97 -5.31
CA TYR A 32 -33.40 -15.13 -3.96
C TYR A 32 -33.94 -14.09 -2.97
N THR A 33 -33.69 -14.32 -1.67
CA THR A 33 -33.98 -13.32 -0.64
C THR A 33 -32.87 -12.27 -0.58
N ALA A 34 -33.21 -11.03 -0.23
CA ALA A 34 -32.22 -9.97 -0.08
C ALA A 34 -31.14 -10.30 0.97
N ALA A 35 -31.51 -11.04 2.02
CA ALA A 35 -30.58 -11.52 3.03
C ALA A 35 -29.55 -12.51 2.48
N ALA A 36 -29.94 -13.39 1.54
CA ALA A 36 -29.01 -14.31 0.90
C ALA A 36 -27.97 -13.55 0.05
N VAL A 37 -28.41 -12.62 -0.80
CA VAL A 37 -27.51 -11.81 -1.63
C VAL A 37 -26.60 -10.94 -0.76
N SER A 38 -27.11 -10.30 0.29
CA SER A 38 -26.27 -9.55 1.24
C SER A 38 -25.24 -10.43 1.94
N TYR A 39 -25.60 -11.66 2.31
CA TYR A 39 -24.68 -12.61 2.94
C TYR A 39 -23.55 -13.03 1.98
N TRP A 40 -23.86 -13.20 0.69
CA TRP A 40 -22.86 -13.46 -0.34
C TRP A 40 -21.88 -12.30 -0.43
N GLU A 41 -22.37 -11.09 -0.68
CA GLU A 41 -21.52 -9.91 -0.90
C GLU A 41 -20.68 -9.53 0.32
N ALA A 42 -21.20 -9.74 1.53
CA ALA A 42 -20.48 -9.47 2.78
C ALA A 42 -19.25 -10.36 2.98
N ARG A 43 -19.24 -11.55 2.39
CA ARG A 43 -18.09 -12.48 2.46
C ARG A 43 -17.12 -12.32 1.28
N GLY A 44 -17.39 -11.41 0.34
CA GLY A 44 -16.48 -11.10 -0.77
C GLY A 44 -16.01 -12.36 -1.50
N SER A 45 -14.71 -12.47 -1.73
CA SER A 45 -14.06 -13.64 -2.33
C SER A 45 -14.25 -14.95 -1.54
N ASP A 46 -14.54 -14.86 -0.23
CA ASP A 46 -14.72 -15.99 0.67
C ASP A 46 -16.18 -16.50 0.73
N ALA A 47 -17.08 -15.92 -0.06
CA ALA A 47 -18.47 -16.35 -0.11
C ALA A 47 -18.62 -17.62 -0.96
N ASN A 48 -18.93 -18.75 -0.32
CA ASN A 48 -19.11 -20.04 -1.01
C ASN A 48 -20.57 -20.19 -1.46
N LEU A 49 -20.89 -19.82 -2.71
CA LEU A 49 -22.27 -19.90 -3.23
C LEU A 49 -22.60 -21.32 -3.70
N ARG A 50 -23.82 -21.78 -3.36
CA ARG A 50 -24.31 -23.12 -3.72
C ARG A 50 -24.42 -23.26 -5.25
N GLN A 51 -24.32 -24.48 -5.77
CA GLN A 51 -24.29 -24.74 -7.21
C GLN A 51 -25.51 -24.17 -7.97
N ASN A 52 -26.73 -24.31 -7.44
CA ASN A 52 -27.92 -23.68 -8.03
C ASN A 52 -27.86 -22.14 -8.05
N THR A 53 -27.06 -21.51 -7.18
CA THR A 53 -26.85 -20.05 -7.15
C THR A 53 -25.85 -19.62 -8.21
N GLN A 54 -24.79 -20.40 -8.39
CA GLN A 54 -23.80 -20.24 -9.45
C GLN A 54 -24.49 -20.24 -10.83
N GLU A 55 -25.29 -21.28 -11.11
CA GLU A 55 -26.00 -21.46 -12.38
C GLU A 55 -26.96 -20.30 -12.69
N VAL A 56 -27.63 -19.77 -11.66
CA VAL A 56 -28.55 -18.62 -11.82
C VAL A 56 -27.78 -17.35 -12.14
N LEU A 57 -26.61 -17.13 -11.52
CA LEU A 57 -25.77 -15.96 -11.80
C LEU A 57 -25.06 -16.08 -13.16
N ASP A 58 -24.66 -17.28 -13.57
CA ASP A 58 -24.13 -17.57 -14.91
C ASP A 58 -25.16 -17.30 -16.00
N ALA A 59 -26.37 -17.84 -15.84
CA ALA A 59 -27.48 -17.58 -16.77
C ALA A 59 -27.81 -16.08 -16.82
N ASP A 60 -27.75 -15.40 -15.67
CA ASP A 60 -27.98 -13.96 -15.61
C ASP A 60 -26.87 -13.17 -16.31
N LEU A 61 -25.59 -13.47 -16.09
CA LEU A 61 -24.48 -12.80 -16.79
C LEU A 61 -24.51 -13.08 -18.30
N ALA A 62 -24.85 -14.30 -18.72
CA ALA A 62 -24.94 -14.69 -20.12
C ALA A 62 -26.06 -13.92 -20.86
N LEU A 63 -27.20 -13.71 -20.20
CA LEU A 63 -28.33 -12.96 -20.74
C LEU A 63 -28.18 -11.43 -20.57
N ALA A 64 -27.09 -10.95 -19.98
CA ALA A 64 -26.88 -9.53 -19.76
C ALA A 64 -26.53 -8.77 -21.06
N PRO A 65 -27.04 -7.54 -21.24
CA PRO A 65 -26.59 -6.63 -22.30
C PRO A 65 -25.06 -6.42 -22.30
N GLU A 66 -24.50 -6.10 -23.47
CA GLU A 66 -23.03 -6.00 -23.65
C GLU A 66 -22.40 -4.87 -22.81
N ASP A 67 -23.14 -3.80 -22.54
CA ASP A 67 -22.74 -2.69 -21.66
C ASP A 67 -22.70 -3.10 -20.17
N VAL A 68 -23.62 -3.98 -19.75
CA VAL A 68 -23.64 -4.59 -18.41
C VAL A 68 -22.43 -5.51 -18.26
N ARG A 69 -22.22 -6.41 -19.22
CA ARG A 69 -21.04 -7.30 -19.24
C ARG A 69 -19.73 -6.50 -19.25
N GLY A 70 -19.67 -5.42 -20.00
CA GLY A 70 -18.48 -4.58 -20.04
C GLY A 70 -18.14 -3.87 -18.73
N ARG A 71 -19.16 -3.47 -17.96
CA ARG A 71 -19.02 -2.86 -16.63
C ARG A 71 -18.66 -3.88 -15.56
N PHE A 72 -19.24 -5.07 -15.65
CA PHE A 72 -18.88 -6.22 -14.81
C PHE A 72 -17.36 -6.50 -14.89
N GLU A 73 -16.80 -6.50 -16.09
CA GLU A 73 -15.37 -6.79 -16.31
C GLU A 73 -14.43 -5.68 -15.83
N GLN A 74 -14.78 -4.41 -16.06
CA GLN A 74 -13.97 -3.28 -15.59
C GLN A 74 -13.91 -3.22 -14.06
N ALA A 75 -15.01 -3.59 -13.39
CA ALA A 75 -15.05 -3.66 -11.94
C ALA A 75 -14.10 -4.73 -11.37
N LEU A 76 -13.84 -5.81 -12.11
CA LEU A 76 -12.89 -6.84 -11.68
C LEU A 76 -11.43 -6.43 -11.91
N LYS A 77 -11.13 -5.71 -13.02
CA LYS A 77 -9.76 -5.25 -13.39
C LYS A 77 -9.20 -4.16 -12.45
N ALA A 78 -10.04 -3.20 -12.02
CA ALA A 78 -9.58 -2.07 -11.20
C ALA A 78 -9.05 -2.49 -9.83
N ASP A 79 -9.55 -3.61 -9.28
CA ASP A 79 -9.10 -4.17 -8.01
C ASP A 79 -7.69 -4.82 -8.10
N GLU A 80 -7.16 -5.10 -9.30
CA GLU A 80 -5.85 -5.76 -9.49
C GLU A 80 -4.68 -4.79 -9.61
N ASP A 81 -4.88 -3.63 -10.24
CA ASP A 81 -3.82 -2.64 -10.46
C ASP A 81 -3.42 -1.91 -9.15
N GLU A 82 -4.31 -1.89 -8.15
CA GLU A 82 -4.07 -1.26 -6.83
C GLU A 82 -3.07 -2.05 -5.97
N MET A 83 -2.81 -3.33 -6.28
CA MET A 83 -1.93 -4.20 -5.49
C MET A 83 -0.41 -3.96 -5.70
N ASP A 84 0.03 -3.09 -6.63
CA ASP A 84 1.42 -3.05 -7.15
C ASP A 84 2.24 -1.74 -6.93
N SER A 85 1.78 -0.79 -6.09
CA SER A 85 2.42 0.53 -5.89
C SER A 85 3.27 0.68 -4.60
N ASP A 86 4.37 1.47 -4.65
CA ASP A 86 5.30 1.74 -3.53
C ASP A 86 4.87 2.97 -2.70
N THR A 87 3.95 2.77 -1.76
CA THR A 87 3.35 3.85 -0.95
C THR A 87 4.23 4.30 0.20
N LEU A 88 4.98 3.37 0.83
CA LEU A 88 5.81 3.64 2.00
C LEU A 88 6.99 4.56 1.69
N GLY A 89 7.75 4.29 0.62
CA GLY A 89 8.95 5.07 0.27
C GLY A 89 8.61 6.46 -0.25
N THR A 90 7.64 6.54 -1.17
CA THR A 90 7.19 7.79 -1.78
C THR A 90 6.62 8.78 -0.76
N SER A 91 5.75 8.30 0.13
CA SER A 91 5.14 9.13 1.20
C SER A 91 6.16 9.56 2.26
N SER A 92 7.13 8.69 2.59
CA SER A 92 8.25 9.03 3.48
C SER A 92 9.05 10.22 2.94
N SER A 93 9.42 10.15 1.66
CA SER A 93 10.18 11.21 0.99
C SER A 93 9.41 12.53 0.91
N ALA A 94 8.11 12.47 0.62
CA ALA A 94 7.26 13.66 0.59
C ALA A 94 7.25 14.34 1.97
N ARG A 95 6.94 13.61 3.04
CA ARG A 95 6.91 14.16 4.41
C ARG A 95 8.27 14.68 4.86
N THR A 96 9.36 13.95 4.60
CA THR A 96 10.70 14.41 4.94
C THR A 96 11.06 15.70 4.21
N ARG A 97 10.72 15.81 2.92
CA ARG A 97 10.93 17.04 2.14
C ARG A 97 10.20 18.24 2.74
N ASP A 98 9.03 18.03 3.32
CA ASP A 98 8.23 19.08 3.95
C ASP A 98 8.75 19.47 5.35
N LEU A 99 9.38 18.54 6.07
CA LEU A 99 10.00 18.80 7.37
C LEU A 99 11.37 19.51 7.27
N LEU A 100 12.11 19.30 6.18
CA LEU A 100 13.46 19.85 6.01
C LEU A 100 13.53 21.40 6.15
N PRO A 101 12.64 22.21 5.53
CA PRO A 101 12.67 23.67 5.69
C PRO A 101 12.48 24.13 7.15
N GLN A 102 11.62 23.45 7.91
CA GLN A 102 11.35 23.76 9.32
C GLN A 102 12.59 23.49 10.19
N LEU A 103 13.24 22.35 9.95
CA LEU A 103 14.51 22.00 10.59
C LEU A 103 15.61 23.01 10.25
N ARG A 104 15.72 23.44 8.98
CA ARG A 104 16.71 24.46 8.55
C ARG A 104 16.57 25.76 9.33
N ASN A 105 15.34 26.24 9.56
CA ASN A 105 15.08 27.49 10.27
C ASN A 105 15.44 27.42 11.77
N GLN A 106 15.32 26.26 12.40
CA GLN A 106 15.83 26.05 13.77
C GLN A 106 17.36 26.17 13.87
N PHE A 107 18.09 25.86 12.78
CA PHE A 107 19.56 25.86 12.79
C PHE A 107 20.22 27.15 12.28
N ALA A 108 19.47 28.05 11.63
CA ALA A 108 19.99 29.24 10.96
C ALA A 108 20.56 30.34 11.88
N ARG A 109 20.40 30.24 13.22
CA ARG A 109 20.81 31.32 14.14
C ARG A 109 22.20 31.22 14.76
N SER A 110 23.01 30.18 14.52
CA SER A 110 24.44 30.23 14.92
C SER A 110 25.31 29.12 14.30
N LEU A 111 26.35 29.54 13.55
CA LEU A 111 27.54 28.79 13.09
C LEU A 111 27.35 27.81 11.90
N ASP A 112 28.18 27.98 10.87
CA ASP A 112 28.36 27.04 9.75
C ASP A 112 28.79 25.66 10.27
N TYR A 113 27.97 24.63 10.01
CA TYR A 113 28.34 23.25 10.29
C TYR A 113 29.02 22.65 9.06
N GLN A 114 30.27 22.21 9.20
CA GLN A 114 30.91 21.32 8.24
C GLN A 114 30.85 19.90 8.77
N ALA A 115 30.19 19.00 8.04
CA ALA A 115 30.24 17.59 8.34
C ALA A 115 31.70 17.11 8.37
N PRO A 116 32.09 16.23 9.32
CA PRO A 116 33.42 15.64 9.33
C PRO A 116 33.75 14.99 7.98
N ASP A 117 35.00 15.11 7.54
CA ASP A 117 35.44 14.54 6.26
C ASP A 117 35.05 13.05 6.16
N GLY A 118 34.40 12.72 5.04
CA GLY A 118 33.92 11.37 4.74
C GLY A 118 32.66 10.93 5.49
N ALA A 119 31.96 11.79 6.26
CA ALA A 119 30.71 11.41 6.94
C ALA A 119 29.56 11.10 5.94
N THR A 120 29.32 11.96 4.95
CA THR A 120 28.37 11.66 3.86
C THR A 120 28.84 10.46 3.03
N GLY A 121 30.16 10.34 2.82
CA GLY A 121 30.77 9.19 2.16
C GLY A 121 30.41 7.88 2.84
N ARG A 122 30.56 7.82 4.17
CA ARG A 122 30.21 6.65 4.99
C ARG A 122 28.74 6.26 4.93
N VAL A 123 27.82 7.24 4.89
CA VAL A 123 26.39 6.92 4.73
C VAL A 123 26.07 6.45 3.32
N ARG A 124 26.76 6.97 2.29
CA ARG A 124 26.65 6.47 0.92
C ARG A 124 27.19 5.05 0.80
N ASP A 125 28.30 4.75 1.48
CA ASP A 125 28.86 3.41 1.56
C ASP A 125 27.92 2.48 2.33
N PHE A 126 27.31 2.95 3.43
CA PHE A 126 26.27 2.23 4.14
C PHE A 126 25.10 1.89 3.22
N LEU A 127 24.53 2.88 2.49
CA LEU A 127 23.41 2.69 1.55
C LEU A 127 23.74 1.73 0.39
N ARG A 128 25.02 1.62 0.01
CA ARG A 128 25.49 0.65 -0.99
C ARG A 128 25.87 -0.69 -0.37
N SER A 129 26.17 -0.71 0.91
CA SER A 129 26.40 -1.93 1.66
C SER A 129 25.08 -2.64 1.89
N SER A 130 25.20 -3.80 2.49
CA SER A 130 24.11 -4.71 2.77
C SER A 130 23.70 -4.74 4.24
N ALA A 131 24.43 -3.99 5.07
CA ALA A 131 24.04 -3.68 6.44
C ALA A 131 22.74 -2.87 6.43
N ARG A 132 21.93 -3.06 7.49
CA ARG A 132 20.65 -2.34 7.62
C ARG A 132 20.61 -1.35 8.77
N VAL A 133 21.61 -1.35 9.64
CA VAL A 133 21.70 -0.39 10.74
C VAL A 133 23.04 0.31 10.68
N TYR A 134 23.05 1.63 10.84
CA TYR A 134 24.27 2.38 11.08
C TYR A 134 24.15 3.14 12.41
N LEU A 135 25.15 2.98 13.28
CA LEU A 135 25.21 3.66 14.57
C LEU A 135 26.13 4.88 14.47
N LEU A 136 25.56 6.06 14.71
CA LEU A 136 26.30 7.31 14.78
C LEU A 136 26.41 7.76 16.24
N ALA A 137 27.50 7.35 16.90
CA ALA A 137 27.80 7.70 18.29
C ALA A 137 28.62 9.00 18.41
N GLY A 138 28.45 9.72 19.52
CA GLY A 138 29.31 10.85 19.89
C GLY A 138 28.72 11.72 21.01
N PRO A 139 29.47 12.68 21.56
CA PRO A 139 28.96 13.55 22.61
C PRO A 139 27.77 14.40 22.15
N ALA A 140 26.97 14.88 23.10
CA ALA A 140 25.89 15.84 22.81
C ALA A 140 26.49 17.15 22.23
N GLY A 141 25.78 17.80 21.30
CA GLY A 141 26.19 19.10 20.75
C GLY A 141 27.11 19.07 19.51
N VAL A 142 27.55 17.91 19.03
CA VAL A 142 28.45 17.79 17.85
C VAL A 142 27.76 17.96 16.48
N GLY A 143 26.60 18.65 16.44
CA GLY A 143 25.90 18.96 15.19
C GLY A 143 25.28 17.75 14.46
N LYS A 144 25.05 16.60 15.11
CA LYS A 144 24.49 15.40 14.44
C LYS A 144 23.11 15.60 13.81
N THR A 145 22.25 16.39 14.43
CA THR A 145 20.96 16.76 13.83
C THR A 145 21.16 17.59 12.55
N ARG A 146 22.23 18.40 12.47
CA ARG A 146 22.63 19.11 11.24
C ARG A 146 23.27 18.18 10.21
N LEU A 147 24.05 17.17 10.65
CA LEU A 147 24.55 16.11 9.77
C LEU A 147 23.40 15.35 9.12
N VAL A 148 22.39 14.95 9.89
CA VAL A 148 21.18 14.29 9.39
C VAL A 148 20.49 15.16 8.32
N TYR A 149 20.33 16.46 8.58
CA TYR A 149 19.80 17.41 7.59
C TYR A 149 20.63 17.44 6.29
N GLN A 150 21.95 17.52 6.40
CA GLN A 150 22.86 17.52 5.24
C GLN A 150 22.81 16.19 4.47
N LEU A 151 22.76 15.05 5.17
CA LEU A 151 22.66 13.72 4.58
C LEU A 151 21.40 13.57 3.75
N VAL A 152 20.24 13.98 4.28
CA VAL A 152 18.97 13.91 3.55
C VAL A 152 19.04 14.77 2.28
N THR A 153 19.64 15.96 2.36
CA THR A 153 19.76 16.88 1.22
C THR A 153 20.67 16.31 0.12
N GLU A 154 21.84 15.79 0.49
CA GLU A 154 22.84 15.29 -0.46
C GLU A 154 22.52 13.89 -1.03
N LEU A 155 21.68 13.11 -0.34
CA LEU A 155 21.38 11.72 -0.68
C LEU A 155 19.90 11.47 -1.06
N ALA A 156 19.06 12.50 -1.19
CA ALA A 156 17.66 12.35 -1.62
C ALA A 156 17.46 11.64 -2.97
N GLY A 157 18.47 11.67 -3.84
CA GLY A 157 18.48 10.91 -5.09
C GLY A 157 18.84 9.43 -4.93
N ALA A 158 19.48 9.06 -3.81
CA ALA A 158 19.99 7.71 -3.54
C ALA A 158 19.10 6.91 -2.58
N ALA A 159 18.29 7.56 -1.75
CA ALA A 159 17.37 6.92 -0.81
C ALA A 159 16.15 7.82 -0.49
N ASP A 160 15.04 7.20 -0.12
CA ASP A 160 13.97 7.81 0.65
C ASP A 160 14.41 7.95 2.12
N PHE A 161 13.85 8.92 2.83
CA PHE A 161 14.23 9.19 4.23
C PHE A 161 13.00 9.31 5.11
N GLN A 162 13.11 8.89 6.37
CA GLN A 162 12.22 9.26 7.46
C GLN A 162 13.03 9.87 8.61
N LEU A 163 12.51 10.90 9.25
CA LEU A 163 13.16 11.59 10.36
C LEU A 163 12.33 11.44 11.64
N HIS A 164 12.80 10.61 12.56
CA HIS A 164 12.21 10.40 13.88
C HIS A 164 13.06 11.05 14.96
N THR A 165 12.44 11.82 15.85
CA THR A 165 13.12 12.44 16.98
C THR A 165 12.63 11.85 18.30
N VAL A 166 13.56 11.23 19.04
CA VAL A 166 13.31 10.56 20.31
C VAL A 166 12.65 11.47 21.35
N GLY A 167 12.92 12.78 21.32
CA GLY A 167 12.32 13.75 22.23
C GLY A 167 10.80 13.90 22.08
N SER A 168 10.22 13.42 20.98
CA SER A 168 8.76 13.44 20.72
C SER A 168 8.04 12.17 21.16
N TRP A 169 8.75 11.18 21.71
CA TRP A 169 8.19 9.87 22.04
C TRP A 169 7.83 9.70 23.51
N GLU A 170 6.66 9.12 23.75
CA GLU A 170 6.28 8.56 25.04
C GLU A 170 6.74 7.10 25.14
N PHE A 171 7.87 6.87 25.81
CA PHE A 171 8.53 5.54 25.85
C PHE A 171 7.71 4.42 26.53
N GLY A 172 6.72 4.77 27.36
CA GLY A 172 5.83 3.79 27.99
C GLY A 172 4.93 3.06 27.00
N SER A 173 4.58 3.71 25.89
CA SER A 173 3.66 3.20 24.85
C SER A 173 4.31 3.16 23.46
N LEU A 174 5.62 3.37 23.36
CA LEU A 174 6.33 3.37 22.08
C LEU A 174 6.17 2.02 21.37
N ASP A 175 5.77 2.10 20.10
CA ASP A 175 5.81 1.04 19.10
C ASP A 175 6.48 1.60 17.83
N LEU A 176 7.74 1.20 17.61
CA LEU A 176 8.54 1.72 16.51
C LEU A 176 7.94 1.40 15.13
N ALA A 177 7.27 0.26 14.94
CA ALA A 177 6.64 -0.08 13.67
C ALA A 177 5.45 0.86 13.38
N VAL A 178 4.66 1.18 14.41
CA VAL A 178 3.57 2.17 14.30
C VAL A 178 4.08 3.55 13.93
N GLU A 179 5.19 4.00 14.53
CA GLU A 179 5.76 5.32 14.20
C GLU A 179 6.26 5.37 12.75
N ILE A 180 6.91 4.31 12.24
CA ILE A 180 7.37 4.24 10.85
C ILE A 180 6.20 4.32 9.85
N LEU A 181 5.12 3.57 10.10
CA LEU A 181 3.92 3.59 9.27
C LEU A 181 3.20 4.94 9.33
N ARG A 182 3.04 5.48 10.54
CA ARG A 182 2.44 6.81 10.78
C ARG A 182 3.21 7.90 10.05
N TYR A 183 4.54 7.82 10.00
CA TYR A 183 5.35 8.77 9.26
C TYR A 183 4.95 8.82 7.79
N SER A 184 4.74 7.66 7.16
CA SER A 184 4.31 7.54 5.77
C SER A 184 2.81 7.68 5.53
N SER A 185 2.02 8.01 6.56
CA SER A 185 0.55 8.03 6.51
C SER A 185 -0.05 6.69 6.06
N VAL A 186 0.65 5.59 6.35
CA VAL A 186 0.15 4.25 6.12
C VAL A 186 -0.61 3.80 7.37
N PRO A 187 -1.89 3.42 7.26
CA PRO A 187 -2.63 2.92 8.41
C PRO A 187 -2.04 1.58 8.85
N LYS A 188 -1.78 1.41 10.15
CA LYS A 188 -1.59 0.07 10.69
C LYS A 188 -2.91 -0.68 10.53
N GLU A 189 -2.89 -1.83 9.89
CA GLU A 189 -4.08 -2.68 9.76
C GLU A 189 -4.33 -3.37 11.12
N ASN A 190 -4.34 -4.70 11.15
CA ASN A 190 -4.52 -5.46 12.39
C ASN A 190 -3.24 -5.47 13.26
N ASP A 191 -2.06 -5.52 12.64
CA ASP A 191 -0.75 -5.58 13.30
C ASP A 191 0.25 -4.70 12.54
N ALA A 192 0.92 -3.79 13.25
CA ALA A 192 1.82 -2.82 12.65
C ALA A 192 3.07 -3.45 12.04
N LEU A 193 3.53 -4.59 12.57
CA LEU A 193 4.72 -5.27 12.08
C LEU A 193 4.43 -6.00 10.77
N LEU A 194 3.26 -6.64 10.67
CA LEU A 194 2.79 -7.27 9.42
C LEU A 194 2.51 -6.23 8.33
N THR A 195 1.86 -5.11 8.68
CA THR A 195 1.67 -4.00 7.74
C THR A 195 3.02 -3.44 7.28
N LEU A 196 3.96 -3.25 8.19
CA LEU A 196 5.30 -2.75 7.83
C LEU A 196 6.02 -3.75 6.91
N GLU A 197 5.97 -5.06 7.16
CA GLU A 197 6.53 -6.08 6.26
C GLU A 197 5.98 -5.95 4.84
N ALA A 198 4.65 -5.94 4.69
CA ALA A 198 3.97 -5.87 3.40
C ALA A 198 4.33 -4.60 2.61
N GLU A 199 4.34 -3.46 3.28
CA GLU A 199 4.63 -2.16 2.66
C GLU A 199 6.12 -2.00 2.33
N SER A 200 6.99 -2.53 3.20
CA SER A 200 8.44 -2.51 2.95
C SER A 200 8.84 -3.41 1.78
N ALA A 201 8.10 -4.50 1.53
CA ALA A 201 8.34 -5.39 0.40
C ALA A 201 8.09 -4.73 -0.97
N ARG A 202 7.29 -3.66 -1.01
CA ARG A 202 6.98 -2.89 -2.23
C ARG A 202 7.99 -1.77 -2.52
N LEU A 203 8.94 -1.52 -1.60
CA LEU A 203 9.97 -0.49 -1.78
C LEU A 203 10.82 -0.76 -3.04
N ARG A 204 10.94 0.25 -3.90
CA ARG A 204 11.76 0.18 -5.13
C ARG A 204 13.15 0.81 -4.99
N ARG A 205 13.39 1.55 -3.91
CA ARG A 205 14.67 2.17 -3.54
C ARG A 205 14.87 2.19 -2.02
N PRO A 206 16.08 2.46 -1.49
CA PRO A 206 16.32 2.33 -0.05
C PRO A 206 15.53 3.39 0.71
N CYS A 207 14.83 3.02 1.77
CA CYS A 207 14.16 3.93 2.68
C CYS A 207 14.90 3.95 4.02
N LEU A 208 15.60 5.05 4.32
CA LEU A 208 16.41 5.24 5.52
C LEU A 208 15.61 5.91 6.64
N VAL A 209 15.28 5.13 7.67
CA VAL A 209 14.66 5.57 8.92
C VAL A 209 15.74 6.09 9.87
N VAL A 210 15.78 7.41 10.06
CA VAL A 210 16.71 8.05 11.00
C VAL A 210 16.04 8.20 12.35
N ILE A 211 16.62 7.63 13.40
CA ILE A 211 16.17 7.79 14.80
C ILE A 211 17.19 8.67 15.53
N ASP A 212 16.86 9.95 15.68
CA ASP A 212 17.72 10.95 16.32
C ASP A 212 17.34 11.20 17.78
N GLY A 213 18.33 11.21 18.67
CA GLY A 213 18.18 11.71 20.03
C GLY A 213 18.23 10.67 21.14
N ILE A 214 18.68 9.44 20.86
CA ILE A 214 18.84 8.40 21.91
C ILE A 214 19.93 8.87 22.87
N SER A 215 19.60 9.02 24.16
CA SER A 215 20.44 9.70 25.16
C SER A 215 20.55 8.98 26.51
N SER A 216 20.01 7.77 26.61
CA SER A 216 20.14 6.93 27.81
C SER A 216 20.14 5.45 27.44
N GLN A 217 20.66 4.61 28.35
CA GLN A 217 20.74 3.16 28.13
C GLN A 217 19.34 2.55 27.98
N SER A 218 18.39 2.95 28.82
CA SER A 218 17.00 2.49 28.75
C SER A 218 16.31 2.81 27.43
N GLN A 219 16.59 3.99 26.84
CA GLN A 219 16.08 4.33 25.51
C GLN A 219 16.72 3.45 24.43
N PHE A 220 18.03 3.22 24.51
CA PHE A 220 18.74 2.34 23.59
C PHE A 220 18.22 0.90 23.68
N ASP A 221 18.06 0.34 24.88
CA ASP A 221 17.55 -1.02 25.07
C ASP A 221 16.10 -1.20 24.60
N ARG A 222 15.27 -0.14 24.72
CA ARG A 222 13.88 -0.17 24.24
C ARG A 222 13.81 -0.11 22.72
N VAL A 223 14.53 0.83 22.10
CA VAL A 223 14.61 0.94 20.63
C VAL A 223 15.29 -0.29 20.05
N GLY A 224 16.35 -0.79 20.69
CA GLY A 224 17.12 -1.96 20.31
C GLY A 224 16.25 -3.21 20.21
N ARG A 225 15.44 -3.51 21.24
CA ARG A 225 14.49 -4.64 21.22
C ARG A 225 13.45 -4.55 20.10
N GLN A 226 12.86 -3.37 19.88
CA GLN A 226 11.87 -3.19 18.82
C GLN A 226 12.50 -3.27 17.43
N LEU A 227 13.69 -2.72 17.27
CA LEU A 227 14.42 -2.78 16.02
C LEU A 227 14.87 -4.21 15.71
N ASP A 228 15.32 -4.97 16.71
CA ASP A 228 15.66 -6.39 16.57
C ASP A 228 14.44 -7.20 16.06
N THR A 229 13.25 -6.92 16.62
CA THR A 229 11.97 -7.52 16.18
C THR A 229 11.60 -7.13 14.74
N ILE A 230 11.75 -5.85 14.37
CA ILE A 230 11.50 -5.36 13.01
C ILE A 230 12.48 -5.98 12.02
N LEU A 231 13.77 -6.06 12.35
CA LEU A 231 14.79 -6.64 11.48
C LEU A 231 14.56 -8.14 11.26
N ARG A 232 13.98 -8.85 12.24
CA ARG A 232 13.55 -10.25 12.14
C ARG A 232 12.35 -10.43 11.21
N GLN A 233 11.32 -9.60 11.34
CA GLN A 233 10.08 -9.72 10.54
C GLN A 233 10.24 -9.16 9.12
N VAL A 234 10.85 -7.97 8.98
CA VAL A 234 10.96 -7.24 7.73
C VAL A 234 12.28 -7.61 7.07
N THR A 235 12.23 -8.57 6.14
CA THR A 235 13.43 -9.15 5.51
C THR A 235 14.02 -8.33 4.36
N THR A 236 13.27 -7.34 3.84
CA THR A 236 13.73 -6.50 2.74
C THR A 236 14.99 -5.69 3.10
N GLY A 237 15.97 -5.67 2.20
CA GLY A 237 17.19 -4.86 2.33
C GLY A 237 16.99 -3.37 2.02
N TRP A 238 15.82 -2.99 1.53
CA TRP A 238 15.51 -1.61 1.15
C TRP A 238 15.15 -0.75 2.36
N LEU A 239 14.51 -1.28 3.40
CA LEU A 239 14.27 -0.54 4.65
C LEU A 239 15.54 -0.53 5.50
N ARG A 240 16.07 0.64 5.89
CA ARG A 240 17.34 0.78 6.63
C ARG A 240 17.20 1.75 7.79
N PHE A 241 18.11 1.70 8.75
CA PHE A 241 18.05 2.47 9.99
C PHE A 241 19.36 3.19 10.28
N LEU A 242 19.28 4.45 10.68
CA LEU A 242 20.39 5.24 11.19
C LEU A 242 20.07 5.67 12.63
N LEU A 243 20.76 5.09 13.61
CA LEU A 243 20.59 5.44 15.02
C LEU A 243 21.61 6.52 15.41
N VAL A 244 21.12 7.69 15.83
CA VAL A 244 21.98 8.80 16.26
C VAL A 244 22.00 8.86 17.79
N LEU A 245 23.13 8.45 18.36
CA LEU A 245 23.32 8.30 19.81
C LEU A 245 24.02 9.53 20.40
N ARG A 246 23.52 10.01 21.54
CA ARG A 246 24.14 11.06 22.37
C ARG A 246 24.85 10.34 23.52
N THR A 247 26.17 10.47 23.62
CA THR A 247 26.95 9.79 24.67
C THR A 247 26.76 10.50 26.02
N PRO A 248 26.48 9.77 27.13
CA PRO A 248 26.17 8.32 27.22
C PRO A 248 24.75 8.01 26.71
N PRO A 249 24.49 6.82 26.08
CA PRO A 249 24.84 5.49 26.61
C PRO A 249 26.09 4.81 26.03
N ALA A 250 26.52 3.72 26.68
CA ALA A 250 27.50 2.79 26.13
C ALA A 250 26.83 1.93 25.04
N VAL A 251 27.50 1.76 23.90
CA VAL A 251 26.95 0.95 22.80
C VAL A 251 27.23 -0.52 23.09
N GLU A 252 26.29 -1.19 23.75
CA GLU A 252 26.32 -2.64 23.96
C GLU A 252 25.18 -3.30 23.19
N THR A 253 25.50 -3.88 22.04
CA THR A 253 24.53 -4.46 21.11
C THR A 253 24.38 -5.96 21.26
N ARG A 254 25.21 -6.62 22.09
CA ARG A 254 25.20 -8.08 22.30
C ARG A 254 23.87 -8.63 22.82
N ALA A 255 23.11 -7.82 23.55
CA ALA A 255 21.77 -8.16 24.01
C ALA A 255 20.70 -8.16 22.89
N HIS A 256 21.05 -7.72 21.68
CA HIS A 256 20.18 -7.61 20.52
C HIS A 256 20.88 -8.25 19.30
N PRO A 257 20.83 -9.60 19.15
CA PRO A 257 21.67 -10.31 18.19
C PRO A 257 21.43 -9.94 16.72
N VAL A 258 20.17 -9.73 16.33
CA VAL A 258 19.81 -9.34 14.95
C VAL A 258 20.31 -7.93 14.68
N LEU A 259 20.08 -7.00 15.60
CA LEU A 259 20.62 -5.65 15.56
C LEU A 259 22.16 -5.65 15.53
N ASN A 260 22.82 -6.45 16.36
CA ASN A 260 24.27 -6.52 16.43
C ASN A 260 24.88 -6.95 15.09
N ALA A 261 24.26 -7.95 14.44
CA ALA A 261 24.68 -8.39 13.12
C ALA A 261 24.30 -7.44 11.98
N ALA A 262 23.37 -6.51 12.24
CA ALA A 262 22.87 -5.54 11.26
C ALA A 262 23.77 -4.33 11.05
N ILE A 263 24.74 -4.13 11.94
CA ILE A 263 25.49 -2.89 12.07
C ILE A 263 26.53 -2.76 10.96
N PHE A 264 26.55 -1.57 10.36
CA PHE A 264 27.57 -1.14 9.43
C PHE A 264 28.81 -0.62 10.18
N ASP A 265 29.96 -1.25 9.93
CA ASP A 265 31.27 -0.80 10.41
C ASP A 265 32.07 -0.13 9.27
N PRO A 266 32.50 1.14 9.42
CA PRO A 266 33.26 1.85 8.40
C PRO A 266 34.70 1.32 8.29
N PRO A 267 35.27 1.19 7.06
CA PRO A 267 36.59 0.60 6.86
C PRO A 267 37.70 1.44 7.51
N SER A 268 38.34 0.90 8.55
CA SER A 268 39.43 1.55 9.28
C SER A 268 40.79 0.90 9.02
N GLY A 269 41.31 0.99 7.78
CA GLY A 269 42.73 0.85 7.43
C GLY A 269 43.52 -0.42 7.85
N ARG A 270 42.89 -1.41 8.49
CA ARG A 270 43.43 -2.75 8.76
C ARG A 270 42.59 -3.74 7.98
N ASP A 271 43.26 -4.69 7.36
CA ASP A 271 42.68 -5.81 6.61
C ASP A 271 41.55 -6.46 7.43
N GLN A 272 40.30 -6.27 7.03
CA GLN A 272 39.12 -6.73 7.75
C GLN A 272 38.09 -7.27 6.75
N GLY A 273 37.55 -8.44 7.10
CA GLY A 273 36.72 -9.30 6.25
C GLY A 273 35.40 -8.66 5.77
N PRO A 274 34.65 -9.40 4.94
CA PRO A 274 33.54 -8.84 4.18
C PRO A 274 32.36 -8.44 5.06
N GLN A 275 31.83 -7.26 4.75
CA GLN A 275 30.69 -6.56 5.34
C GLN A 275 29.37 -7.32 5.06
N HIS A 276 28.44 -7.32 6.02
CA HIS A 276 27.36 -8.33 6.10
C HIS A 276 25.99 -7.88 5.57
N LEU A 277 25.37 -8.73 4.74
CA LEU A 277 23.96 -8.66 4.30
C LEU A 277 23.01 -9.04 5.44
N LEU A 278 21.82 -8.45 5.51
CA LEU A 278 20.72 -8.95 6.37
C LEU A 278 19.55 -9.56 5.60
N GLY A 279 19.66 -9.68 4.28
CA GLY A 279 19.06 -10.85 3.62
C GLY A 279 19.84 -12.10 4.05
N PRO A 280 19.36 -13.31 3.73
CA PRO A 280 20.17 -14.51 3.92
C PRO A 280 21.53 -14.26 3.25
N TRP A 281 22.61 -14.15 4.05
CA TRP A 281 23.99 -14.01 3.59
C TRP A 281 24.19 -14.88 2.37
N ASP A 282 24.80 -14.37 1.31
CA ASP A 282 25.18 -15.28 0.23
C ASP A 282 26.07 -16.39 0.80
N MET A 283 26.12 -17.53 0.10
CA MET A 283 26.82 -18.69 0.64
C MET A 283 28.29 -18.43 0.91
N VAL A 284 28.89 -17.49 0.18
CA VAL A 284 30.28 -17.09 0.32
C VAL A 284 30.51 -16.36 1.64
N THR A 285 29.58 -15.46 2.00
CA THR A 285 29.62 -14.66 3.22
C THR A 285 29.38 -15.52 4.46
N ALA A 286 28.34 -16.37 4.45
CA ALA A 286 28.06 -17.29 5.56
C ALA A 286 29.25 -18.23 5.83
N ARG A 287 29.90 -18.70 4.75
CA ARG A 287 31.12 -19.50 4.82
C ARG A 287 32.27 -18.81 5.50
N GLN A 288 32.52 -17.54 5.17
CA GLN A 288 33.62 -16.78 5.76
C GLN A 288 33.39 -16.50 7.23
N ILE A 289 32.17 -16.12 7.62
CA ILE A 289 31.83 -15.82 9.03
C ILE A 289 31.94 -17.07 9.89
N TRP A 290 31.39 -18.20 9.41
CA TRP A 290 31.50 -19.48 10.10
C TRP A 290 32.95 -19.90 10.30
N ASN A 291 33.72 -19.93 9.21
CA ASN A 291 35.10 -20.43 9.25
C ASN A 291 36.04 -19.55 10.08
N SER A 292 35.73 -18.25 10.22
CA SER A 292 36.50 -17.32 11.04
C SER A 292 36.08 -17.30 12.51
N SER A 293 34.82 -17.67 12.82
CA SER A 293 34.25 -17.54 14.16
C SER A 293 34.04 -18.88 14.88
N ARG A 294 34.20 -20.02 14.19
CA ARG A 294 34.07 -21.36 14.78
C ARG A 294 35.15 -21.61 15.85
N ALA A 295 34.83 -22.44 16.85
CA ALA A 295 35.83 -22.99 17.76
C ALA A 295 36.87 -23.83 16.98
N GLY A 296 38.11 -23.90 17.51
CA GLY A 296 39.25 -24.48 16.78
C GLY A 296 39.11 -25.95 16.37
N ASP A 297 38.15 -26.65 16.96
CA ASP A 297 37.76 -28.05 16.78
C ASP A 297 36.48 -28.26 15.93
N GLY A 298 35.80 -27.18 15.51
CA GLY A 298 34.57 -27.24 14.72
C GLY A 298 34.77 -27.53 13.21
N PRO A 299 33.78 -28.12 12.52
CA PRO A 299 33.87 -28.47 11.10
C PRO A 299 33.94 -27.21 10.21
N PRO A 300 34.60 -27.28 9.03
CA PRO A 300 34.51 -26.22 8.03
C PRO A 300 33.08 -26.05 7.51
N PHE A 301 32.72 -24.84 7.10
CA PHE A 301 31.39 -24.52 6.62
C PHE A 301 30.95 -25.39 5.45
N GLU A 302 31.87 -25.78 4.56
CA GLU A 302 31.57 -26.66 3.42
C GLU A 302 31.16 -28.07 3.85
N HIS A 303 31.51 -28.45 5.08
CA HIS A 303 31.18 -29.74 5.69
C HIS A 303 29.92 -29.65 6.57
N LEU A 304 29.28 -28.47 6.64
CA LEU A 304 27.96 -28.34 7.25
C LEU A 304 26.88 -28.92 6.33
N PRO A 305 25.77 -29.41 6.89
CA PRO A 305 24.58 -29.80 6.13
C PRO A 305 23.97 -28.62 5.34
N ALA A 306 23.40 -28.87 4.16
CA ALA A 306 22.86 -27.82 3.28
C ALA A 306 21.76 -26.97 3.93
N SER A 307 20.91 -27.56 4.77
CA SER A 307 19.89 -26.86 5.57
C SER A 307 20.49 -25.88 6.57
N VAL A 308 21.56 -26.28 7.26
CA VAL A 308 22.30 -25.43 8.20
C VAL A 308 23.05 -24.33 7.47
N GLN A 309 23.66 -24.67 6.34
CA GLN A 309 24.26 -23.70 5.44
C GLN A 309 23.24 -22.64 5.03
N GLN A 310 21.97 -23.00 4.77
CA GLN A 310 20.90 -22.05 4.44
C GLN A 310 20.40 -21.26 5.65
N LEU A 311 20.23 -21.88 6.82
CA LEU A 311 19.75 -21.20 8.04
C LEU A 311 20.78 -20.23 8.59
N THR A 312 22.06 -20.62 8.60
CA THR A 312 23.18 -19.77 9.04
C THR A 312 23.45 -18.61 8.10
N ARG A 313 22.76 -18.53 6.95
CA ARG A 313 22.69 -17.29 6.16
C ARG A 313 21.97 -16.18 6.93
N LEU A 314 21.13 -16.51 7.89
CA LEU A 314 20.50 -15.55 8.78
C LEU A 314 21.39 -15.34 10.01
N PRO A 315 21.78 -14.10 10.33
CA PRO A 315 22.74 -13.84 11.40
C PRO A 315 22.32 -14.33 12.79
N LEU A 316 21.02 -14.31 13.10
CA LEU A 316 20.49 -14.84 14.36
C LEU A 316 20.82 -16.33 14.52
N TYR A 317 20.51 -17.11 13.48
CA TYR A 317 20.80 -18.53 13.44
C TYR A 317 22.30 -18.79 13.43
N MET A 318 23.11 -18.00 12.69
CA MET A 318 24.57 -18.09 12.80
C MET A 318 25.06 -17.87 14.23
N GLN A 319 24.61 -16.82 14.92
CA GLN A 319 25.01 -16.56 16.30
C GLN A 319 24.61 -17.70 17.24
N LEU A 320 23.37 -18.20 17.11
CA LEU A 320 22.91 -19.34 17.90
C LEU A 320 23.81 -20.57 17.70
N VAL A 321 24.20 -20.89 16.46
CA VAL A 321 25.10 -22.04 16.19
C VAL A 321 26.54 -21.78 16.68
N LEU A 322 27.06 -20.57 16.51
CA LEU A 322 28.42 -20.23 17.00
C LEU A 322 28.49 -20.28 18.53
N THR A 323 27.40 -19.96 19.22
CA THR A 323 27.33 -19.97 20.69
C THR A 323 27.14 -21.37 21.26
N SER A 324 26.57 -22.31 20.47
CA SER A 324 26.41 -23.72 20.91
C SER A 324 27.73 -24.50 20.91
N GLY A 325 28.76 -24.02 20.19
CA GLY A 325 30.11 -24.59 20.18
C GLY A 325 30.29 -25.89 19.39
N ASP A 326 29.21 -26.53 18.92
CA ASP A 326 29.26 -27.84 18.27
C ASP A 326 28.56 -27.79 16.90
N GLY A 327 29.33 -27.54 15.84
CA GLY A 327 28.81 -27.36 14.47
C GLY A 327 28.37 -28.64 13.76
N THR A 328 28.45 -29.81 14.41
CA THR A 328 28.30 -31.11 13.74
C THR A 328 26.92 -31.75 13.89
N ALA A 329 26.04 -31.25 14.77
CA ALA A 329 24.80 -31.96 15.14
C ALA A 329 23.50 -31.35 14.58
N ALA A 330 23.57 -30.49 13.57
CA ALA A 330 22.38 -29.99 12.84
C ALA A 330 22.21 -30.66 11.46
N ALA A 331 22.52 -31.97 11.39
CA ALA A 331 22.53 -32.79 10.16
C ALA A 331 21.26 -32.72 9.30
N ASP A 332 20.15 -32.27 9.88
CA ASP A 332 18.85 -32.19 9.24
C ASP A 332 18.01 -31.14 9.96
N GLY A 333 17.39 -30.18 9.28
CA GLY A 333 16.19 -29.52 9.83
C GLY A 333 16.10 -27.99 9.77
N ASN A 334 14.84 -27.57 9.75
CA ASN A 334 14.27 -26.23 9.77
C ASN A 334 14.66 -25.37 11.01
N ALA A 335 14.16 -24.13 11.07
CA ALA A 335 14.43 -23.15 12.12
C ALA A 335 14.22 -23.70 13.56
N TYR A 336 13.20 -24.52 13.78
CA TYR A 336 12.90 -25.10 15.09
C TYR A 336 14.06 -25.97 15.60
N ARG A 337 14.55 -26.89 14.77
CA ARG A 337 15.64 -27.81 15.16
C ARG A 337 16.93 -27.09 15.52
N LEU A 338 17.18 -25.98 14.84
CA LEU A 338 18.36 -25.18 15.13
C LEU A 338 18.25 -24.52 16.51
N ILE A 339 17.09 -23.92 16.81
CA ILE A 339 16.83 -23.34 18.13
C ILE A 339 16.85 -24.42 19.21
N ASP A 340 16.23 -25.57 18.95
CA ASP A 340 16.20 -26.76 19.83
C ASP A 340 17.62 -27.20 20.21
N HIS A 341 18.47 -27.40 19.20
CA HIS A 341 19.87 -27.75 19.41
C HIS A 341 20.62 -26.72 20.27
N CYS A 342 20.46 -25.43 19.98
CA CYS A 342 21.11 -24.36 20.73
C CYS A 342 20.63 -24.27 22.17
N VAL A 343 19.33 -24.43 22.43
CA VAL A 343 18.75 -24.49 23.77
C VAL A 343 19.33 -25.67 24.55
N HIS A 344 19.36 -26.86 23.96
CA HIS A 344 19.95 -28.04 24.58
C HIS A 344 21.45 -27.85 24.89
N ALA A 345 22.21 -27.20 24.01
CA ALA A 345 23.62 -26.90 24.23
C ALA A 345 23.84 -25.93 25.40
N ILE A 346 23.05 -24.85 25.47
CA ILE A 346 23.11 -23.85 26.57
C ILE A 346 22.81 -24.53 27.92
N LEU A 347 21.73 -25.32 28.00
CA LEU A 347 21.34 -26.00 29.24
C LEU A 347 22.38 -27.04 29.70
N ARG A 348 22.98 -27.78 28.75
CA ARG A 348 24.07 -28.71 29.05
C ARG A 348 25.34 -28.00 29.55
N ALA A 349 25.69 -26.86 28.97
CA ALA A 349 26.85 -26.06 29.41
C ALA A 349 26.69 -25.55 30.85
N GLU A 350 25.45 -25.31 31.30
CA GLU A 350 25.12 -24.94 32.69
C GLU A 350 24.97 -26.13 33.64
N GLY A 351 25.25 -27.36 33.18
CA GLY A 351 25.18 -28.59 33.98
C GLY A 351 23.75 -29.01 34.36
N GLN A 352 22.76 -28.64 33.55
CA GLN A 352 21.35 -28.93 33.81
C GLN A 352 20.86 -30.15 33.01
N ASP A 353 19.85 -30.86 33.55
CA ASP A 353 19.10 -31.88 32.81
C ASP A 353 18.13 -31.19 31.83
N SER A 354 18.40 -31.34 30.53
CA SER A 354 17.71 -30.55 29.52
C SER A 354 16.22 -30.87 29.39
N GLU A 355 15.78 -32.12 29.58
CA GLU A 355 14.36 -32.46 29.35
C GLU A 355 13.45 -31.88 30.44
N SER A 356 13.83 -32.02 31.71
CA SER A 356 13.08 -31.49 32.85
C SER A 356 12.97 -29.97 32.82
N VAL A 357 14.07 -29.28 32.49
CA VAL A 357 14.11 -27.81 32.42
C VAL A 357 13.33 -27.27 31.22
N ILE A 358 13.40 -27.92 30.05
CA ILE A 358 12.60 -27.51 28.88
C ILE A 358 11.10 -27.61 29.19
N ALA A 359 10.64 -28.64 29.92
CA ALA A 359 9.25 -28.76 30.34
C ALA A 359 8.83 -27.60 31.27
N GLU A 360 9.65 -27.27 32.27
CA GLU A 360 9.42 -26.15 33.19
C GLU A 360 9.34 -24.80 32.44
N LEU A 361 10.28 -24.54 31.54
CA LEU A 361 10.32 -23.32 30.71
C LEU A 361 9.15 -23.24 29.72
N SER A 362 8.74 -24.38 29.16
CA SER A 362 7.55 -24.49 28.30
C SER A 362 6.26 -24.14 29.02
N ASP A 363 6.13 -24.56 30.28
CA ASP A 363 4.98 -24.20 31.11
C ASP A 363 5.00 -22.72 31.53
N ILE A 364 6.18 -22.13 31.79
CA ILE A 364 6.33 -20.68 32.01
C ILE A 364 5.91 -19.90 30.75
N ALA A 365 6.39 -20.30 29.57
CA ALA A 365 6.00 -19.66 28.30
C ALA A 365 4.49 -19.76 28.05
N ALA A 366 3.88 -20.93 28.30
CA ALA A 366 2.43 -21.11 28.17
C ALA A 366 1.62 -20.20 29.11
N ARG A 367 2.09 -19.94 30.34
CA ARG A 367 1.44 -19.01 31.27
C ARG A 367 1.61 -17.54 30.85
N GLN A 368 2.80 -17.16 30.39
CA GLN A 368 3.10 -15.77 29.98
C GLN A 368 2.39 -15.36 28.68
N THR A 369 2.02 -16.34 27.84
CA THR A 369 1.39 -16.14 26.53
C THR A 369 0.12 -16.98 26.38
N ALA A 370 -0.72 -16.99 27.42
CA ALA A 370 -1.93 -17.80 27.48
C ALA A 370 -2.98 -17.42 26.42
N ASP A 371 -2.94 -16.17 25.94
CA ASP A 371 -3.78 -15.64 24.86
C ASP A 371 -3.46 -16.24 23.49
N LEU A 372 -2.23 -16.72 23.28
CA LEU A 372 -1.78 -17.36 22.04
C LEU A 372 -2.05 -18.87 22.01
N VAL A 373 -2.44 -19.49 23.13
CA VAL A 373 -2.73 -20.93 23.20
C VAL A 373 -4.18 -21.19 22.77
N PRO A 374 -4.44 -22.06 21.77
CA PRO A 374 -5.79 -22.40 21.35
C PRO A 374 -6.66 -22.91 22.50
N ALA A 375 -7.87 -22.36 22.64
CA ALA A 375 -8.83 -22.75 23.69
C ALA A 375 -9.19 -24.25 23.66
N GLY A 376 -9.04 -24.90 22.50
CA GLY A 376 -9.20 -26.34 22.40
C GLY A 376 -8.11 -27.13 23.11
N LEU A 377 -6.88 -26.60 23.23
CA LEU A 377 -5.70 -27.25 23.82
C LEU A 377 -5.56 -27.04 25.33
N THR A 378 -6.31 -26.10 25.91
CA THR A 378 -6.39 -25.86 27.36
C THR A 378 -7.17 -26.98 28.05
N VAL A 379 -6.53 -28.14 28.26
CA VAL A 379 -6.97 -29.10 29.28
C VAL A 379 -6.63 -28.50 30.66
N GLY A 380 -7.39 -28.83 31.71
CA GLY A 380 -7.36 -28.26 33.07
C GLY A 380 -6.03 -28.18 33.85
N ALA A 381 -4.87 -28.28 33.21
CA ALA A 381 -3.54 -28.05 33.78
C ALA A 381 -3.17 -26.54 33.91
N LEU A 382 -3.86 -25.63 33.22
CA LEU A 382 -3.60 -24.18 33.31
C LEU A 382 -4.50 -23.45 34.32
N ARG A 383 -5.41 -24.14 35.04
CA ARG A 383 -6.47 -23.49 35.85
C ARG A 383 -6.59 -23.91 37.32
N GLU A 384 -5.68 -24.70 37.88
CA GLU A 384 -5.70 -25.00 39.33
C GLU A 384 -4.31 -24.85 39.95
N ASP A 385 -3.81 -23.61 40.02
CA ASP A 385 -2.95 -23.14 41.11
C ASP A 385 -2.85 -21.61 40.98
N HIS A 386 -3.83 -20.91 41.56
CA HIS A 386 -3.77 -19.47 41.82
C HIS A 386 -2.82 -19.16 42.99
N ASP A 387 -1.69 -19.85 43.08
CA ASP A 387 -0.65 -19.54 44.06
C ASP A 387 0.37 -18.63 43.37
N THR A 388 0.27 -17.33 43.65
CA THR A 388 1.07 -16.22 43.10
C THR A 388 2.57 -16.29 43.40
N HIS A 389 3.06 -17.44 43.86
CA HIS A 389 4.43 -17.68 44.33
C HIS A 389 5.22 -18.70 43.49
N ARG A 390 4.66 -19.20 42.37
CA ARG A 390 5.27 -20.26 41.53
C ARG A 390 5.81 -19.81 40.15
N ASP A 391 6.05 -18.52 39.96
CA ASP A 391 6.71 -17.99 38.74
C ASP A 391 8.25 -18.10 38.78
N GLU A 392 8.82 -18.60 39.88
CA GLU A 392 10.27 -18.78 40.00
C GLU A 392 10.67 -20.19 39.54
N PRO A 393 11.47 -20.30 38.46
CA PRO A 393 12.01 -21.59 38.06
C PRO A 393 12.96 -22.13 39.14
N SER A 394 13.06 -23.45 39.23
CA SER A 394 13.95 -24.14 40.18
C SER A 394 15.41 -23.64 40.12
N ARG A 395 15.88 -23.19 38.94
CA ARG A 395 17.10 -22.38 38.71
C ARG A 395 16.88 -21.44 37.51
N ILE A 396 17.33 -20.18 37.63
CA ILE A 396 17.29 -19.20 36.52
C ILE A 396 18.56 -19.37 35.66
N SER A 397 18.41 -19.85 34.43
CA SER A 397 19.45 -19.71 33.41
C SER A 397 19.49 -18.26 32.94
N THR A 398 20.56 -17.52 33.23
CA THR A 398 20.67 -16.10 32.82
C THR A 398 20.77 -15.91 31.31
N ALA A 399 21.03 -17.00 30.56
CA ALA A 399 21.03 -16.99 29.10
C ALA A 399 19.61 -17.07 28.51
N VAL A 400 18.66 -17.68 29.22
CA VAL A 400 17.27 -17.92 28.75
C VAL A 400 16.26 -17.01 29.44
N LEU A 401 16.48 -16.69 30.72
CA LEU A 401 15.60 -15.89 31.55
C LEU A 401 16.35 -14.73 32.20
N VAL A 402 15.72 -13.56 32.28
CA VAL A 402 16.21 -12.39 32.99
C VAL A 402 15.20 -11.97 34.06
N ARG A 403 15.70 -11.49 35.20
CA ARG A 403 14.85 -10.91 36.23
C ARG A 403 14.77 -9.40 36.03
N THR A 404 13.56 -8.90 35.85
CA THR A 404 13.29 -7.46 35.70
C THR A 404 13.49 -6.71 37.02
N PRO A 405 13.70 -5.38 37.01
CA PRO A 405 13.75 -4.56 38.21
C PRO A 405 12.49 -4.64 39.09
N ALA A 406 11.35 -5.01 38.49
CA ALA A 406 10.07 -5.24 39.17
C ALA A 406 9.95 -6.64 39.80
N GLY A 407 11.00 -7.46 39.75
CA GLY A 407 11.06 -8.81 40.35
C GLY A 407 10.47 -9.93 39.49
N ARG A 408 9.87 -9.62 38.34
CA ARG A 408 9.30 -10.59 37.39
C ARG A 408 10.38 -11.27 36.55
N VAL A 409 10.14 -12.54 36.20
CA VAL A 409 11.01 -13.34 35.31
C VAL A 409 10.50 -13.23 33.87
N GLU A 410 11.35 -12.82 32.94
CA GLU A 410 11.04 -12.70 31.51
C GLU A 410 12.04 -13.50 30.69
N PHE A 411 11.64 -14.00 29.52
CA PHE A 411 12.60 -14.57 28.57
C PHE A 411 13.57 -13.51 28.08
N THR A 412 14.85 -13.87 27.95
CA THR A 412 15.88 -12.98 27.40
C THR A 412 15.56 -12.56 25.96
N HIS A 413 14.81 -13.40 25.23
CA HIS A 413 14.34 -13.10 23.88
C HIS A 413 12.96 -13.72 23.59
N ASP A 414 12.13 -13.01 22.83
CA ASP A 414 10.81 -13.50 22.39
C ASP A 414 10.89 -14.80 21.57
N VAL A 415 11.93 -15.03 20.76
CA VAL A 415 12.16 -16.29 20.03
C VAL A 415 12.21 -17.50 20.97
N LEU A 416 12.87 -17.36 22.12
CA LEU A 416 12.98 -18.44 23.09
C LEU A 416 11.60 -18.73 23.71
N ARG A 417 10.85 -17.67 24.09
CA ARG A 417 9.47 -17.82 24.57
C ARG A 417 8.58 -18.52 23.54
N GLU A 418 8.64 -18.08 22.28
CA GLU A 418 7.88 -18.65 21.15
C GLU A 418 8.29 -20.11 20.88
N TYR A 419 9.58 -20.43 20.96
CA TYR A 419 10.11 -21.79 20.84
C TYR A 419 9.55 -22.73 21.91
N PHE A 420 9.69 -22.37 23.19
CA PHE A 420 9.20 -23.18 24.30
C PHE A 420 7.68 -23.36 24.24
N LEU A 421 6.95 -22.32 23.86
CA LEU A 421 5.51 -22.39 23.62
C LEU A 421 5.18 -23.32 22.44
N ALA A 422 5.93 -23.25 21.34
CA ALA A 422 5.75 -24.12 20.18
C ALA A 422 6.00 -25.60 20.54
N THR A 423 7.07 -25.90 21.27
CA THR A 423 7.37 -27.26 21.77
C THR A 423 6.21 -27.81 22.60
N ARG A 424 5.64 -26.98 23.48
CA ARG A 424 4.48 -27.37 24.30
C ARG A 424 3.25 -27.66 23.45
N ILE A 425 2.90 -26.76 22.53
CA ILE A 425 1.74 -26.88 21.66
C ILE A 425 1.87 -28.11 20.76
N ALA A 426 3.04 -28.32 20.14
CA ALA A 426 3.32 -29.48 19.30
C ALA A 426 3.20 -30.80 20.09
N GLY A 427 3.72 -30.85 21.32
CA GLY A 427 3.54 -31.99 22.22
C GLY A 427 2.07 -32.30 22.50
N LEU A 428 1.27 -31.28 22.84
CA LEU A 428 -0.17 -31.44 23.07
C LEU A 428 -0.94 -31.90 21.82
N LEU A 429 -0.54 -31.44 20.63
CA LEU A 429 -1.13 -31.86 19.36
C LEU A 429 -0.79 -33.32 19.04
N ARG A 430 0.46 -33.74 19.29
CA ARG A 430 0.90 -35.13 19.12
C ARG A 430 0.18 -36.08 20.08
N ASP A 431 0.07 -35.71 21.36
CA ASP A 431 -0.60 -36.54 22.37
C ASP A 431 -2.10 -36.74 22.07
N ARG A 432 -2.72 -35.77 21.40
CA ARG A 432 -4.11 -35.86 20.92
C ARG A 432 -4.25 -36.64 19.61
N GLY A 433 -3.17 -36.82 18.85
CA GLY A 433 -3.15 -37.55 17.60
C GLY A 433 -4.10 -37.00 16.52
N ARG A 434 -4.66 -37.89 15.71
CA ARG A 434 -5.44 -37.60 14.49
C ARG A 434 -6.86 -37.04 14.74
N LEU A 435 -7.15 -36.56 15.94
CA LEU A 435 -8.50 -36.17 16.32
C LEU A 435 -8.87 -34.78 15.76
N VAL A 436 -10.17 -34.54 15.51
CA VAL A 436 -10.75 -33.24 15.12
C VAL A 436 -10.18 -32.03 15.89
N PRO A 437 -9.87 -32.12 17.21
CA PRO A 437 -9.25 -31.03 17.96
C PRO A 437 -7.88 -30.59 17.46
N THR A 438 -7.09 -31.48 16.84
CA THR A 438 -5.75 -31.16 16.32
C THR A 438 -5.85 -30.23 15.11
N VAL A 439 -6.72 -30.58 14.14
CA VAL A 439 -7.00 -29.73 12.97
C VAL A 439 -7.67 -28.42 13.39
N GLY A 440 -8.57 -28.47 14.37
CA GLY A 440 -9.20 -27.26 14.92
C GLY A 440 -8.20 -26.32 15.59
N ALA A 441 -7.22 -26.84 16.31
CA ALA A 441 -6.17 -26.05 16.93
C ALA A 441 -5.20 -25.45 15.90
N LEU A 442 -4.82 -26.21 14.87
CA LEU A 442 -4.02 -25.66 13.75
C LEU A 442 -4.76 -24.54 13.03
N ASN A 443 -6.07 -24.70 12.79
CA ASN A 443 -6.89 -23.63 12.21
C ASN A 443 -6.93 -22.37 13.08
N HIS A 444 -7.04 -22.53 14.40
CA HIS A 444 -7.03 -21.39 15.32
C HIS A 444 -5.68 -20.67 15.33
N LEU A 445 -4.57 -21.43 15.39
CA LEU A 445 -3.23 -20.82 15.36
C LEU A 445 -2.96 -20.08 14.04
N ALA A 446 -3.38 -20.65 12.91
CA ALA A 446 -3.27 -20.01 11.61
C ALA A 446 -4.10 -18.72 11.52
N ASP A 447 -5.33 -18.73 12.05
CA ASP A 447 -6.17 -17.53 12.11
C ASP A 447 -5.51 -16.42 12.93
N GLN A 448 -4.91 -16.77 14.09
CA GLN A 448 -4.13 -15.82 14.88
C GLN A 448 -2.89 -15.33 14.12
N ALA A 449 -2.18 -16.21 13.40
CA ALA A 449 -0.99 -15.88 12.61
C ALA A 449 -1.23 -14.88 11.48
N VAL A 450 -2.43 -14.86 10.89
CA VAL A 450 -2.82 -13.85 9.88
C VAL A 450 -2.89 -12.45 10.48
N HIS A 451 -3.20 -12.34 11.77
CA HIS A 451 -3.50 -11.07 12.44
C HIS A 451 -2.43 -10.62 13.43
N SER A 452 -1.41 -11.44 13.70
CA SER A 452 -0.36 -11.15 14.67
C SER A 452 0.99 -11.71 14.25
N ALA A 453 2.02 -10.86 14.21
CA ALA A 453 3.37 -11.30 13.86
C ALA A 453 3.93 -12.32 14.86
N ALA A 454 3.66 -12.14 16.16
CA ALA A 454 4.07 -13.09 17.19
C ALA A 454 3.39 -14.46 17.01
N ALA A 455 2.09 -14.46 16.69
CA ALA A 455 1.37 -15.71 16.38
C ALA A 455 1.89 -16.37 15.09
N ARG A 456 2.35 -15.59 14.11
CA ARG A 456 2.95 -16.11 12.87
C ARG A 456 4.26 -16.84 13.14
N THR A 457 5.17 -16.25 13.92
CA THR A 457 6.41 -16.92 14.33
C THR A 457 6.12 -18.18 15.16
N LEU A 458 5.14 -18.11 16.08
CA LEU A 458 4.72 -19.28 16.84
C LEU A 458 4.17 -20.40 15.94
N PHE A 459 3.29 -20.07 14.99
CA PHE A 459 2.72 -21.03 14.05
C PHE A 459 3.81 -21.69 13.20
N GLU A 460 4.77 -20.91 12.70
CA GLU A 460 5.94 -21.42 11.98
C GLU A 460 6.73 -22.44 12.81
N LEU A 461 7.07 -22.10 14.06
CA LEU A 461 7.78 -23.00 14.95
C LEU A 461 6.98 -24.26 15.29
N VAL A 462 5.65 -24.16 15.45
CA VAL A 462 4.78 -25.33 15.68
C VAL A 462 4.77 -26.26 14.47
N ILE A 463 4.64 -25.72 13.25
CA ILE A 463 4.68 -26.51 12.02
C ILE A 463 6.05 -27.17 11.85
N HIS A 464 7.14 -26.43 12.05
CA HIS A 464 8.50 -26.96 11.97
C HIS A 464 8.78 -28.04 13.03
N CYS A 465 8.30 -27.86 14.26
CA CYS A 465 8.41 -28.86 15.31
C CYS A 465 7.65 -30.13 14.94
N LEU A 466 6.39 -30.01 14.51
CA LEU A 466 5.56 -31.15 14.13
C LEU A 466 6.10 -31.89 12.89
N ASP A 467 6.64 -31.17 11.91
CA ASP A 467 7.28 -31.77 10.73
C ASP A 467 8.50 -32.62 11.10
N ASP A 468 9.12 -32.33 12.25
CA ASP A 468 10.21 -33.12 12.78
C ASP A 468 9.76 -34.29 13.65
N VAL A 469 8.87 -34.03 14.62
CA VAL A 469 8.49 -35.03 15.62
C VAL A 469 7.40 -35.99 15.13
N ASP A 470 6.54 -35.58 14.19
CA ASP A 470 5.44 -36.36 13.61
C ASP A 470 4.94 -35.79 12.26
N ARG A 471 5.77 -35.89 11.20
CA ARG A 471 5.41 -35.41 9.85
C ARG A 471 4.15 -36.05 9.27
N ASP A 472 3.86 -37.30 9.65
CA ASP A 472 2.70 -38.02 9.14
C ASP A 472 1.41 -37.39 9.69
N LEU A 473 1.43 -36.90 10.94
CA LEU A 473 0.34 -36.11 11.50
C LEU A 473 0.10 -34.82 10.72
N LEU A 474 1.15 -34.09 10.32
CA LEU A 474 1.00 -32.88 9.49
C LEU A 474 0.49 -33.19 8.09
N GLY A 475 1.03 -34.22 7.43
CA GLY A 475 0.55 -34.64 6.11
C GLY A 475 -0.93 -35.03 6.15
N LEU A 476 -1.35 -35.77 7.17
CA LEU A 476 -2.75 -36.11 7.39
C LEU A 476 -3.63 -34.90 7.73
N ALA A 477 -3.11 -33.96 8.52
CA ALA A 477 -3.82 -32.71 8.82
C ALA A 477 -4.01 -31.85 7.56
N ALA A 478 -2.98 -31.74 6.72
CA ALA A 478 -3.02 -31.05 5.43
C ALA A 478 -4.03 -31.68 4.46
N MET A 479 -4.15 -33.00 4.47
CA MET A 479 -5.14 -33.75 3.69
C MET A 479 -6.54 -33.79 4.34
N SER A 480 -6.71 -33.30 5.56
CA SER A 480 -8.01 -33.32 6.24
C SER A 480 -9.02 -32.44 5.54
N PRO A 481 -10.29 -32.87 5.38
CA PRO A 481 -11.33 -32.02 4.80
C PRO A 481 -11.69 -30.81 5.66
N THR A 482 -11.36 -30.81 6.96
CA THR A 482 -11.69 -29.71 7.90
C THR A 482 -10.56 -28.69 8.09
N ILE A 483 -9.38 -28.89 7.49
CA ILE A 483 -8.30 -27.88 7.51
C ILE A 483 -8.71 -26.71 6.61
N ALA A 484 -8.53 -25.48 7.07
CA ALA A 484 -8.95 -24.29 6.33
C ALA A 484 -8.08 -24.09 5.08
N THR A 485 -8.73 -23.98 3.91
CA THR A 485 -8.07 -23.75 2.62
C THR A 485 -7.74 -22.29 2.36
N GLY A 486 -8.36 -21.35 3.07
CA GLY A 486 -8.10 -19.92 2.93
C GLY A 486 -6.99 -19.38 3.84
N THR A 487 -6.59 -20.12 4.88
CA THR A 487 -5.64 -19.63 5.90
C THR A 487 -4.60 -20.69 6.26
N THR A 488 -5.02 -21.76 6.95
CA THR A 488 -4.11 -22.76 7.54
C THR A 488 -3.27 -23.50 6.52
N LEU A 489 -3.90 -24.11 5.52
CA LEU A 489 -3.19 -24.90 4.51
C LEU A 489 -2.24 -24.04 3.65
N PRO A 490 -2.62 -22.85 3.18
CA PRO A 490 -1.69 -21.90 2.55
C PRO A 490 -0.48 -21.59 3.42
N LEU A 491 -0.68 -21.25 4.70
CA LEU A 491 0.41 -20.93 5.62
C LEU A 491 1.33 -22.13 5.87
N MET A 492 0.75 -23.33 6.05
CA MET A 492 1.53 -24.56 6.20
C MET A 492 2.45 -24.81 5.00
N LEU A 493 1.93 -24.66 3.76
CA LEU A 493 2.72 -24.83 2.54
C LEU A 493 3.78 -23.73 2.38
N ALA A 494 3.43 -22.48 2.68
CA ALA A 494 4.38 -21.37 2.65
C ALA A 494 5.54 -21.56 3.65
N ILE A 495 5.25 -22.12 4.83
CA ILE A 495 6.27 -22.45 5.85
C ILE A 495 7.11 -23.66 5.40
N ALA A 496 6.47 -24.69 4.83
CA ALA A 496 7.18 -25.85 4.32
C ALA A 496 8.21 -25.46 3.24
N GLY A 497 7.81 -24.59 2.31
CA GLY A 497 8.57 -24.30 1.10
C GLY A 497 9.01 -25.61 0.42
N ASP A 498 10.23 -25.63 -0.10
CA ASP A 498 10.83 -26.83 -0.70
C ASP A 498 11.56 -27.74 0.32
N ILE A 499 11.54 -27.39 1.61
CA ILE A 499 12.34 -28.05 2.66
C ILE A 499 11.45 -28.92 3.59
N GLY A 500 10.15 -28.62 3.66
CA GLY A 500 9.19 -29.30 4.54
C GLY A 500 8.96 -30.76 4.15
N ARG A 501 9.15 -31.67 5.11
CA ARG A 501 9.11 -33.11 4.88
C ARG A 501 7.69 -33.65 4.74
N PHE A 502 6.69 -32.95 5.28
CA PHE A 502 5.28 -33.32 5.15
C PHE A 502 4.69 -33.02 3.76
N ALA A 503 5.28 -32.11 2.97
CA ALA A 503 4.81 -31.69 1.64
C ALA A 503 5.18 -32.72 0.56
N THR A 504 4.82 -33.99 0.78
CA THR A 504 5.08 -35.08 -0.16
C THR A 504 4.29 -34.91 -1.46
N PRO A 505 4.68 -35.58 -2.57
CA PRO A 505 3.92 -35.52 -3.82
C PRO A 505 2.42 -35.87 -3.66
N ASP A 506 2.08 -36.78 -2.74
CA ASP A 506 0.69 -37.14 -2.43
C ASP A 506 -0.06 -35.98 -1.74
N VAL A 507 0.58 -35.31 -0.78
CA VAL A 507 0.00 -34.15 -0.09
C VAL A 507 -0.17 -32.98 -1.06
N LEU A 508 0.83 -32.69 -1.89
CA LEU A 508 0.76 -31.61 -2.89
C LEU A 508 -0.34 -31.88 -3.93
N ARG A 509 -0.46 -33.12 -4.43
CA ARG A 509 -1.58 -33.53 -5.32
C ARG A 509 -2.94 -33.35 -4.64
N ALA A 510 -3.07 -33.77 -3.38
CA ALA A 510 -4.31 -33.61 -2.62
C ALA A 510 -4.64 -32.12 -2.36
N CYS A 511 -3.64 -31.27 -2.13
CA CYS A 511 -3.83 -29.82 -1.96
C CYS A 511 -4.24 -29.16 -3.29
N ALA A 512 -3.61 -29.51 -4.40
CA ALA A 512 -3.93 -29.00 -5.72
C ALA A 512 -5.37 -29.31 -6.14
N GLN A 513 -5.87 -30.52 -5.83
CA GLN A 513 -7.27 -30.92 -6.05
C GLN A 513 -8.27 -30.07 -5.25
N ARG A 514 -7.85 -29.37 -4.19
CA ARG A 514 -8.71 -28.52 -3.37
C ARG A 514 -8.77 -27.07 -3.85
N CYS A 515 -7.97 -26.69 -4.85
CA CYS A 515 -8.03 -25.38 -5.48
C CYS A 515 -9.36 -25.13 -6.23
N ASP A 516 -10.17 -26.16 -6.45
CA ASP A 516 -11.51 -26.05 -7.03
C ASP A 516 -12.53 -25.37 -6.07
N GLN A 517 -12.15 -24.99 -4.85
CA GLN A 517 -12.97 -24.28 -3.85
C GLN A 517 -12.85 -22.74 -3.98
N ASP A 518 -13.88 -21.96 -3.60
CA ASP A 518 -13.84 -20.47 -3.76
C ASP A 518 -12.80 -19.83 -2.88
N THR A 519 -12.72 -20.34 -1.66
CA THR A 519 -11.85 -19.83 -0.61
C THR A 519 -10.40 -20.25 -0.81
N ALA A 520 -10.03 -20.88 -1.94
CA ALA A 520 -8.72 -21.49 -2.16
C ALA A 520 -7.75 -20.60 -2.96
N LEU A 521 -8.01 -19.29 -3.09
CA LEU A 521 -7.11 -18.36 -3.79
C LEU A 521 -5.71 -18.34 -3.14
N GLU A 522 -5.66 -18.19 -1.81
CA GLU A 522 -4.38 -18.20 -1.07
C GLU A 522 -3.70 -19.57 -1.12
N LEU A 523 -4.47 -20.65 -1.20
CA LEU A 523 -3.92 -22.01 -1.39
C LEU A 523 -3.27 -22.15 -2.76
N ALA A 524 -3.94 -21.67 -3.81
CA ALA A 524 -3.39 -21.66 -5.16
C ALA A 524 -2.10 -20.84 -5.22
N ARG A 525 -2.06 -19.65 -4.59
CA ARG A 525 -0.84 -18.82 -4.49
C ARG A 525 0.29 -19.55 -3.77
N ALA A 526 0.00 -20.19 -2.63
CA ALA A 526 1.00 -20.94 -1.86
C ALA A 526 1.55 -22.14 -2.65
N LEU A 527 0.70 -22.87 -3.38
CA LEU A 527 1.13 -23.97 -4.25
C LEU A 527 1.98 -23.46 -5.42
N LEU A 528 1.58 -22.37 -6.08
CA LEU A 528 2.37 -21.72 -7.14
C LEU A 528 3.72 -21.18 -6.64
N ALA A 529 3.87 -20.92 -5.34
CA ALA A 529 5.15 -20.55 -4.73
C ALA A 529 6.02 -21.77 -4.36
N THR A 530 5.48 -22.99 -4.42
CA THR A 530 6.17 -24.24 -4.03
C THR A 530 6.71 -24.94 -5.28
N SER A 531 8.03 -24.95 -5.50
CA SER A 531 8.60 -25.48 -6.75
C SER A 531 8.37 -26.98 -6.91
N ALA A 532 8.29 -27.71 -5.79
CA ALA A 532 7.98 -29.14 -5.75
C ALA A 532 6.58 -29.50 -6.30
N VAL A 533 5.66 -28.54 -6.49
CA VAL A 533 4.33 -28.82 -7.06
C VAL A 533 4.41 -29.24 -8.52
N TYR A 534 5.33 -28.69 -9.30
CA TYR A 534 5.49 -29.04 -10.72
C TYR A 534 5.83 -30.52 -10.92
N PRO A 535 6.91 -31.07 -10.31
CA PRO A 535 7.19 -32.50 -10.42
C PRO A 535 6.14 -33.39 -9.72
N ALA A 536 5.41 -32.89 -8.72
CA ALA A 536 4.33 -33.64 -8.07
C ALA A 536 3.10 -33.83 -8.96
N LEU A 537 2.76 -32.83 -9.78
CA LEU A 537 1.65 -32.86 -10.74
C LEU A 537 2.07 -33.46 -12.10
N GLY A 538 3.33 -33.29 -12.50
CA GLY A 538 3.84 -33.81 -13.77
C GLY A 538 3.01 -33.32 -14.97
N SER A 539 2.48 -34.26 -15.76
CA SER A 539 1.67 -33.96 -16.95
C SER A 539 0.36 -33.23 -16.66
N ASP A 540 -0.12 -33.25 -15.42
CA ASP A 540 -1.40 -32.63 -15.04
C ASP A 540 -1.24 -31.12 -14.74
N CYS A 541 0.00 -30.63 -14.62
CA CYS A 541 0.27 -29.24 -14.25
C CYS A 541 -0.33 -28.21 -15.22
N PRO A 542 -0.22 -28.33 -16.56
CA PRO A 542 -0.85 -27.38 -17.48
C PRO A 542 -2.37 -27.28 -17.30
N GLN A 543 -3.05 -28.41 -17.09
CA GLN A 543 -4.51 -28.42 -16.87
C GLN A 543 -4.88 -27.77 -15.54
N TRP A 544 -4.09 -27.99 -14.49
CA TRP A 544 -4.25 -27.32 -13.20
C TRP A 544 -4.05 -25.80 -13.32
N LEU A 545 -3.03 -25.33 -14.04
CA LEU A 545 -2.84 -23.89 -14.26
C LEU A 545 -4.03 -23.25 -14.98
N LEU A 546 -4.57 -23.91 -16.01
CA LEU A 546 -5.77 -23.44 -16.69
C LEU A 546 -6.99 -23.43 -15.76
N SER A 547 -7.14 -24.42 -14.87
CA SER A 547 -8.25 -24.43 -13.89
C SER A 547 -8.13 -23.27 -12.89
N LEU A 548 -6.91 -22.91 -12.48
CA LEU A 548 -6.68 -21.73 -11.64
C LEU A 548 -7.01 -20.41 -12.36
N LEU A 549 -6.54 -20.24 -13.60
CA LEU A 549 -6.81 -19.04 -14.41
C LEU A 549 -8.29 -18.85 -14.65
N ARG A 550 -8.97 -19.95 -14.97
CA ARG A 550 -10.42 -20.02 -15.03
C ARG A 550 -10.95 -19.53 -13.68
N ARG A 551 -10.63 -20.23 -12.59
CA ARG A 551 -11.25 -20.02 -11.28
C ARG A 551 -11.11 -18.63 -10.72
N PHE A 552 -9.89 -18.15 -10.62
CA PHE A 552 -9.57 -16.95 -9.86
C PHE A 552 -9.42 -15.71 -10.75
N GLY A 553 -9.49 -15.89 -12.08
CA GLY A 553 -9.34 -14.82 -13.04
C GLY A 553 -8.05 -14.05 -12.77
N ALA A 554 -8.13 -12.73 -12.83
CA ALA A 554 -6.95 -11.91 -12.84
C ALA A 554 -6.28 -11.70 -11.46
N ALA A 555 -6.95 -12.13 -10.38
CA ALA A 555 -6.38 -12.17 -9.03
C ALA A 555 -5.23 -13.19 -8.86
N ILE A 556 -5.11 -14.19 -9.75
CA ILE A 556 -4.02 -15.19 -9.72
C ILE A 556 -2.99 -14.98 -10.84
N TRP A 557 -3.23 -14.06 -11.78
CA TRP A 557 -2.41 -13.94 -13.00
C TRP A 557 -0.93 -13.75 -12.72
N ARG A 558 -0.57 -12.86 -11.79
CA ARG A 558 0.83 -12.64 -11.43
C ARG A 558 1.50 -13.88 -10.84
N ALA A 559 0.81 -14.62 -9.97
CA ALA A 559 1.36 -15.84 -9.36
C ALA A 559 1.55 -16.95 -10.41
N VAL A 560 0.59 -17.11 -11.34
CA VAL A 560 0.71 -18.07 -12.45
C VAL A 560 1.85 -17.66 -13.39
N MET A 561 1.92 -16.39 -13.74
CA MET A 561 2.98 -15.83 -14.58
C MET A 561 4.37 -16.14 -13.99
N THR A 562 4.60 -15.78 -12.72
CA THR A 562 5.87 -16.05 -12.04
C THR A 562 6.18 -17.53 -11.93
N PHE A 563 5.17 -18.38 -11.68
CA PHE A 563 5.36 -19.83 -11.63
C PHE A 563 5.79 -20.40 -12.99
N ILE A 564 5.17 -19.95 -14.09
CA ILE A 564 5.52 -20.35 -15.46
C ILE A 564 6.96 -19.95 -15.76
N GLU A 565 7.33 -18.70 -15.51
CA GLU A 565 8.69 -18.18 -15.76
C GLU A 565 9.77 -18.96 -15.01
N LEU A 566 9.49 -19.36 -13.76
CA LEU A 566 10.49 -19.97 -12.89
C LEU A 566 10.59 -21.50 -13.00
N ASN A 567 9.49 -22.20 -13.37
CA ASN A 567 9.40 -23.65 -13.24
C ASN A 567 9.12 -24.41 -14.54
N LEU A 568 8.43 -23.81 -15.51
CA LEU A 568 8.04 -24.51 -16.73
C LEU A 568 9.12 -24.40 -17.82
N ASP A 569 9.35 -25.51 -18.52
CA ASP A 569 10.17 -25.51 -19.72
C ASP A 569 9.35 -25.16 -20.98
N ALA A 570 10.04 -24.93 -22.09
CA ALA A 570 9.39 -24.56 -23.35
C ALA A 570 8.38 -25.60 -23.86
N ALA A 571 8.56 -26.89 -23.53
CA ALA A 571 7.62 -27.95 -23.92
C ALA A 571 6.33 -27.86 -23.10
N ALA A 572 6.43 -27.66 -21.78
CA ALA A 572 5.29 -27.46 -20.89
C ALA A 572 4.52 -26.17 -21.21
N VAL A 573 5.22 -25.07 -21.51
CA VAL A 573 4.60 -23.81 -21.96
C VAL A 573 3.80 -24.01 -23.24
N ARG A 574 4.34 -24.78 -24.20
CA ARG A 574 3.64 -25.10 -25.45
C ARG A 574 2.41 -25.97 -25.21
N ILE A 575 2.50 -26.99 -24.36
CA ILE A 575 1.34 -27.82 -23.97
C ILE A 575 0.27 -26.95 -23.30
N LEU A 576 0.66 -26.02 -22.43
CA LEU A 576 -0.26 -25.09 -21.78
C LEU A 576 -0.99 -24.21 -22.80
N LEU A 577 -0.28 -23.66 -23.79
CA LEU A 577 -0.87 -22.86 -24.86
C LEU A 577 -1.79 -23.70 -25.77
N ASP A 578 -1.41 -24.93 -26.10
CA ASP A 578 -2.21 -25.84 -26.93
C ASP A 578 -3.51 -26.30 -26.23
N LEU A 579 -3.52 -26.38 -24.90
CA LEU A 579 -4.68 -26.73 -24.09
C LEU A 579 -5.60 -25.52 -23.78
N ALA A 580 -5.11 -24.30 -23.95
CA ALA A 580 -5.84 -23.09 -23.61
C ALA A 580 -6.99 -22.84 -24.60
N ASP A 581 -8.14 -22.42 -24.06
CA ASP A 581 -9.26 -21.95 -24.88
C ASP A 581 -9.11 -20.45 -25.15
N LEU A 582 -8.45 -20.13 -26.26
CA LEU A 582 -8.24 -18.75 -26.70
C LEU A 582 -9.51 -18.06 -27.23
N ASP A 583 -10.64 -18.76 -27.31
CA ASP A 583 -11.95 -18.17 -27.65
C ASP A 583 -12.73 -17.77 -26.37
N MET A 584 -12.31 -18.26 -25.19
CA MET A 584 -12.86 -17.96 -23.87
C MET A 584 -12.14 -16.78 -23.19
N GLY A 585 -12.90 -15.86 -22.59
CA GLY A 585 -12.40 -14.52 -22.29
C GLY A 585 -11.34 -14.35 -21.21
N ALA A 586 -11.21 -15.20 -20.18
CA ALA A 586 -10.21 -14.99 -19.10
C ALA A 586 -8.85 -15.53 -19.54
N GLU A 587 -8.85 -16.72 -20.14
CA GLU A 587 -7.66 -17.32 -20.73
C GLU A 587 -7.15 -16.41 -21.85
N SER A 588 -8.00 -16.00 -22.79
CA SER A 588 -7.54 -15.15 -23.89
C SER A 588 -7.01 -13.79 -23.44
N ILE A 589 -7.60 -13.15 -22.42
CA ILE A 589 -7.03 -11.90 -21.87
C ILE A 589 -5.70 -12.16 -21.14
N PHE A 590 -5.58 -13.25 -20.38
CA PHE A 590 -4.31 -13.64 -19.73
C PHE A 590 -3.21 -13.86 -20.78
N PHE A 591 -3.45 -14.72 -21.76
CA PHE A 591 -2.49 -15.00 -22.84
C PHE A 591 -2.20 -13.75 -23.69
N ALA A 592 -3.14 -12.83 -23.86
CA ALA A 592 -2.88 -11.53 -24.50
C ALA A 592 -2.01 -10.61 -23.64
N ARG A 593 -2.29 -10.47 -22.34
CA ARG A 593 -1.52 -9.62 -21.42
C ARG A 593 -0.10 -10.11 -21.18
N TYR A 594 0.12 -11.42 -21.27
CA TYR A 594 1.41 -12.05 -21.04
C TYR A 594 1.94 -12.78 -22.27
N TYR A 595 1.57 -12.31 -23.48
CA TYR A 595 1.89 -13.02 -24.73
C TYR A 595 3.39 -13.27 -24.92
N PHE A 596 4.23 -12.40 -24.37
CA PHE A 596 5.70 -12.50 -24.44
C PHE A 596 6.27 -13.76 -23.75
N LEU A 597 5.50 -14.45 -22.90
CA LEU A 597 5.88 -15.73 -22.28
C LEU A 597 5.58 -16.94 -23.14
N PHE A 598 4.63 -16.81 -24.06
CA PHE A 598 4.08 -17.94 -24.81
C PHE A 598 4.41 -17.87 -26.31
N ILE A 599 4.68 -16.67 -26.82
CA ILE A 599 4.76 -16.39 -28.25
C ILE A 599 6.13 -15.81 -28.58
N GLY A 600 6.88 -16.55 -29.39
CA GLY A 600 8.19 -16.15 -29.91
C GLY A 600 8.17 -15.86 -31.41
N ASP A 601 9.35 -15.85 -32.04
CA ASP A 601 9.51 -15.66 -33.49
C ASP A 601 9.35 -16.97 -34.30
N ASP A 602 8.78 -18.04 -33.71
CA ASP A 602 8.61 -19.33 -34.38
C ASP A 602 7.24 -19.48 -35.09
N SER A 603 7.17 -20.37 -36.09
CA SER A 603 5.99 -20.49 -36.97
C SER A 603 4.76 -21.13 -36.30
N VAL A 604 4.94 -21.83 -35.17
CA VAL A 604 3.84 -22.49 -34.45
C VAL A 604 3.12 -21.50 -33.54
N THR A 605 3.86 -20.63 -32.85
CA THR A 605 3.26 -19.60 -31.99
C THR A 605 2.60 -18.45 -32.78
N SER A 606 2.94 -18.31 -34.07
CA SER A 606 2.29 -17.37 -35.00
C SER A 606 0.77 -17.55 -35.08
N GLY A 607 0.27 -18.80 -35.04
CA GLY A 607 -1.17 -19.08 -35.12
C GLY A 607 -1.94 -18.62 -33.87
N ALA A 608 -1.35 -18.76 -32.67
CA ALA A 608 -1.96 -18.28 -31.43
C ALA A 608 -2.00 -16.75 -31.39
N LEU A 609 -0.92 -16.10 -31.86
CA LEU A 609 -0.87 -14.64 -31.96
C LEU A 609 -1.94 -14.09 -32.90
N GLU A 610 -2.10 -14.71 -34.08
CA GLU A 610 -3.13 -14.33 -35.04
C GLU A 610 -4.54 -14.45 -34.44
N ARG A 611 -4.82 -15.53 -33.70
CA ARG A 611 -6.10 -15.70 -32.99
C ARG A 611 -6.35 -14.59 -31.96
N LEU A 612 -5.33 -14.19 -31.20
CA LEU A 612 -5.47 -13.10 -30.21
C LEU A 612 -5.66 -11.73 -30.88
N LEU A 613 -4.95 -11.47 -31.99
CA LEU A 613 -5.07 -10.23 -32.76
C LEU A 613 -6.40 -10.11 -33.50
N GLU A 614 -7.02 -11.22 -33.88
CA GLU A 614 -8.32 -11.25 -34.59
C GLU A 614 -9.50 -11.59 -33.66
N HIS A 615 -9.25 -11.68 -32.36
CA HIS A 615 -10.24 -12.05 -31.37
C HIS A 615 -11.40 -11.04 -31.34
N GLN A 616 -12.66 -11.51 -31.26
CA GLN A 616 -13.85 -10.63 -31.35
C GLN A 616 -13.93 -9.59 -30.23
N SER A 617 -13.53 -9.96 -29.02
CA SER A 617 -13.48 -9.05 -27.87
C SER A 617 -12.33 -8.04 -27.99
N TRP A 618 -12.67 -6.75 -28.11
CA TRP A 618 -11.69 -5.66 -28.08
C TRP A 618 -10.82 -5.67 -26.81
N ARG A 619 -11.31 -6.23 -25.69
CA ARG A 619 -10.53 -6.33 -24.43
C ARG A 619 -9.33 -7.25 -24.55
N VAL A 620 -9.41 -8.31 -25.35
CA VAL A 620 -8.28 -9.22 -25.61
C VAL A 620 -7.23 -8.48 -26.43
N ARG A 621 -7.66 -7.82 -27.51
CA ARG A 621 -6.77 -7.03 -28.37
C ARG A 621 -6.15 -5.83 -27.62
N ALA A 622 -6.91 -5.16 -26.76
CA ALA A 622 -6.38 -4.13 -25.87
C ALA A 622 -5.44 -4.72 -24.79
N GLY A 623 -5.64 -5.97 -24.36
CA GLY A 623 -4.73 -6.69 -23.48
C GLY A 623 -3.34 -6.86 -24.11
N LEU A 624 -3.25 -7.07 -25.42
CA LEU A 624 -1.98 -7.05 -26.15
C LEU A 624 -1.30 -5.67 -26.11
N ALA A 625 -2.07 -4.59 -26.22
CA ALA A 625 -1.52 -3.23 -26.07
C ALA A 625 -1.02 -2.95 -24.66
N GLU A 626 -1.73 -3.43 -23.64
CA GLU A 626 -1.32 -3.35 -22.24
C GLU A 626 -0.02 -4.15 -22.00
N ALA A 627 0.11 -5.34 -22.59
CA ALA A 627 1.33 -6.16 -22.51
C ALA A 627 2.56 -5.41 -23.04
N LEU A 628 2.42 -4.63 -24.12
CA LEU A 628 3.52 -3.83 -24.67
C LEU A 628 4.05 -2.78 -23.68
N ARG A 629 3.22 -2.34 -22.72
CA ARG A 629 3.60 -1.37 -21.68
C ARG A 629 4.37 -2.02 -20.54
N ASP A 630 4.28 -3.34 -20.38
CA ASP A 630 4.98 -4.07 -19.33
C ASP A 630 6.49 -3.95 -19.54
N GLU A 631 7.22 -3.72 -18.44
CA GLU A 631 8.66 -3.61 -18.46
C GLU A 631 9.35 -4.91 -18.89
N HIS A 632 8.73 -6.05 -18.57
CA HIS A 632 9.22 -7.40 -18.90
C HIS A 632 9.01 -7.78 -20.37
N SER A 633 8.11 -7.09 -21.09
CA SER A 633 7.87 -7.34 -22.51
C SER A 633 9.04 -6.83 -23.36
N PRO A 634 9.80 -7.71 -24.04
CA PRO A 634 10.93 -7.30 -24.85
C PRO A 634 10.47 -6.64 -26.18
N PRO A 635 11.22 -5.64 -26.70
CA PRO A 635 10.93 -5.04 -28.01
C PRO A 635 11.40 -5.98 -29.14
N THR A 636 10.62 -7.03 -29.44
CA THR A 636 10.91 -8.03 -30.48
C THR A 636 10.22 -7.72 -31.82
N GLY A 637 10.49 -8.54 -32.83
CA GLY A 637 9.73 -8.52 -34.10
C GLY A 637 8.23 -8.74 -33.87
N THR A 638 7.88 -9.65 -32.96
CA THR A 638 6.50 -9.90 -32.49
C THR A 638 5.84 -8.64 -31.94
N SER A 639 6.50 -7.91 -31.05
CA SER A 639 5.97 -6.68 -30.43
C SER A 639 5.67 -5.60 -31.48
N ARG A 640 6.51 -5.52 -32.53
CA ARG A 640 6.27 -4.64 -33.67
C ARG A 640 5.04 -5.07 -34.49
N THR A 641 4.91 -6.36 -34.79
CA THR A 641 3.75 -6.90 -35.51
C THR A 641 2.45 -6.65 -34.76
N VAL A 642 2.47 -6.84 -33.43
CA VAL A 642 1.33 -6.51 -32.55
C VAL A 642 1.00 -5.03 -32.68
N MET A 643 1.98 -4.14 -32.48
CA MET A 643 1.74 -2.70 -32.57
C MET A 643 1.23 -2.25 -33.95
N ASP A 644 1.79 -2.78 -35.04
CA ASP A 644 1.34 -2.52 -36.41
C ASP A 644 -0.14 -2.86 -36.61
N ARG A 645 -0.62 -3.96 -36.02
CA ARG A 645 -2.03 -4.38 -36.08
C ARG A 645 -2.93 -3.56 -35.16
N LEU A 646 -2.51 -3.30 -33.92
CA LEU A 646 -3.35 -2.61 -32.93
C LEU A 646 -3.55 -1.12 -33.26
N VAL A 647 -2.57 -0.46 -33.88
CA VAL A 647 -2.70 0.93 -34.34
C VAL A 647 -3.74 1.07 -35.47
N ALA A 648 -3.97 -0.01 -36.23
CA ALA A 648 -4.93 -0.07 -37.33
C ALA A 648 -6.23 -0.80 -36.95
N ASP A 649 -6.46 -1.10 -35.67
CA ASP A 649 -7.63 -1.85 -35.21
C ASP A 649 -8.95 -1.11 -35.51
N ALA A 650 -10.03 -1.84 -35.77
CA ALA A 650 -11.34 -1.24 -36.02
C ALA A 650 -11.94 -0.56 -34.78
N ASP A 651 -11.65 -1.06 -33.57
CA ASP A 651 -12.18 -0.50 -32.32
C ASP A 651 -11.24 0.58 -31.77
N TYR A 652 -11.76 1.80 -31.62
CA TYR A 652 -10.99 2.93 -31.11
C TYR A 652 -10.42 2.69 -29.70
N LYS A 653 -11.02 1.80 -28.88
CA LYS A 653 -10.51 1.47 -27.54
C LYS A 653 -9.20 0.70 -27.61
N VAL A 654 -9.03 -0.15 -28.62
CA VAL A 654 -7.77 -0.87 -28.88
C VAL A 654 -6.71 0.11 -29.35
N ARG A 655 -7.05 0.99 -30.30
CA ARG A 655 -6.13 2.05 -30.77
C ARG A 655 -5.73 3.01 -29.65
N ALA A 656 -6.67 3.37 -28.77
CA ALA A 656 -6.42 4.19 -27.59
C ALA A 656 -5.51 3.50 -26.56
N ALA A 657 -5.67 2.18 -26.36
CA ALA A 657 -4.76 1.40 -25.54
C ALA A 657 -3.34 1.33 -26.15
N ALA A 658 -3.24 1.11 -27.46
CA ALA A 658 -1.97 1.09 -28.19
C ALA A 658 -1.25 2.44 -28.15
N ALA A 659 -1.99 3.56 -28.19
CA ALA A 659 -1.43 4.90 -28.09
C ALA A 659 -0.63 5.13 -26.78
N LEU A 660 -0.99 4.43 -25.69
CA LEU A 660 -0.28 4.48 -24.40
C LEU A 660 1.00 3.60 -24.35
N SER A 661 1.37 2.98 -25.47
CA SER A 661 2.52 2.09 -25.58
C SER A 661 3.62 2.63 -26.51
N LEU A 662 3.46 3.85 -27.07
CA LEU A 662 4.40 4.42 -28.04
C LEU A 662 5.82 4.59 -27.47
N HIS A 663 5.94 4.90 -26.18
CA HIS A 663 7.24 5.03 -25.51
C HIS A 663 8.06 3.73 -25.44
N ARG A 664 7.44 2.57 -25.68
CA ARG A 664 8.09 1.24 -25.68
C ARG A 664 8.57 0.81 -27.06
N VAL A 665 8.27 1.59 -28.09
CA VAL A 665 8.63 1.32 -29.48
C VAL A 665 9.90 2.07 -29.86
N THR A 666 10.70 1.51 -30.76
CA THR A 666 11.86 2.21 -31.32
C THR A 666 11.46 3.52 -32.03
N PRO A 667 12.34 4.55 -32.07
CA PRO A 667 11.94 5.89 -32.53
C PRO A 667 11.35 5.96 -33.95
N ALA A 668 11.85 5.16 -34.88
CA ALA A 668 11.41 5.22 -36.28
C ALA A 668 9.97 4.71 -36.49
N PRO A 669 9.58 3.51 -36.01
CA PRO A 669 8.17 3.10 -36.01
C PRO A 669 7.28 3.99 -35.12
N ALA A 670 7.80 4.47 -33.98
CA ALA A 670 7.04 5.34 -33.08
C ALA A 670 6.55 6.62 -33.78
N ARG A 671 7.38 7.26 -34.62
CA ARG A 671 6.96 8.41 -35.45
C ARG A 671 5.79 8.06 -36.38
N ARG A 672 5.87 6.92 -37.06
CA ARG A 672 4.81 6.45 -37.97
C ARG A 672 3.51 6.22 -37.21
N TYR A 673 3.55 5.51 -36.09
CA TYR A 673 2.36 5.23 -35.28
C TYR A 673 1.76 6.51 -34.69
N LEU A 674 2.61 7.40 -34.20
CA LEU A 674 2.21 8.71 -33.70
C LEU A 674 1.46 9.51 -34.78
N THR A 675 1.98 9.56 -36.00
CA THR A 675 1.29 10.24 -37.12
C THR A 675 -0.06 9.61 -37.41
N THR A 676 -0.14 8.27 -37.49
CA THR A 676 -1.41 7.56 -37.72
C THR A 676 -2.44 7.84 -36.61
N LEU A 677 -2.03 7.81 -35.35
CA LEU A 677 -2.94 7.95 -34.21
C LEU A 677 -3.33 9.41 -33.94
N LEU A 678 -2.51 10.41 -34.32
CA LEU A 678 -2.87 11.83 -34.25
C LEU A 678 -3.83 12.27 -35.36
N THR A 679 -3.98 11.49 -36.42
CA THR A 679 -4.97 11.70 -37.49
C THR A 679 -6.21 10.82 -37.34
N ASP A 680 -6.31 10.04 -36.25
CA ASP A 680 -7.43 9.12 -35.97
C ASP A 680 -8.79 9.84 -35.99
N GLU A 681 -9.86 9.19 -36.44
CA GLU A 681 -11.20 9.78 -36.41
C GLU A 681 -11.73 10.03 -34.98
N ASN A 682 -11.22 9.30 -33.98
CA ASN A 682 -11.67 9.39 -32.60
C ASN A 682 -10.73 10.25 -31.73
N TRP A 683 -11.25 11.35 -31.19
CA TRP A 683 -10.49 12.27 -30.33
C TRP A 683 -9.91 11.64 -29.07
N HIS A 684 -10.52 10.57 -28.54
CA HIS A 684 -9.97 9.86 -27.39
C HIS A 684 -8.63 9.19 -27.71
N VAL A 685 -8.47 8.65 -28.92
CA VAL A 685 -7.20 8.06 -29.37
C VAL A 685 -6.13 9.14 -29.45
N ARG A 686 -6.44 10.27 -30.08
CA ARG A 686 -5.53 11.43 -30.19
C ARG A 686 -5.13 11.98 -28.82
N GLU A 687 -6.08 12.08 -27.90
CA GLU A 687 -5.83 12.45 -26.50
C GLU A 687 -4.86 11.47 -25.84
N ARG A 688 -5.04 10.15 -25.99
CA ARG A 688 -4.12 9.16 -25.41
C ARG A 688 -2.69 9.26 -25.97
N VAL A 689 -2.53 9.62 -27.25
CA VAL A 689 -1.20 9.87 -27.84
C VAL A 689 -0.52 11.07 -27.17
N LEU A 690 -1.24 12.18 -27.05
CA LEU A 690 -0.75 13.37 -26.38
C LEU A 690 -0.40 13.09 -24.90
N HIS A 691 -1.21 12.26 -24.23
CA HIS A 691 -0.93 11.82 -22.87
C HIS A 691 0.38 11.03 -22.80
N ASP A 692 0.56 9.98 -23.61
CA ASP A 692 1.80 9.19 -23.62
C ASP A 692 3.03 10.06 -23.94
N LEU A 693 2.90 11.02 -24.87
CA LEU A 693 3.96 11.97 -25.19
C LEU A 693 4.39 12.83 -23.99
N LEU A 694 3.44 13.27 -23.18
CA LEU A 694 3.68 14.23 -22.10
C LEU A 694 4.03 13.57 -20.77
N THR A 695 3.61 12.32 -20.53
CA THR A 695 3.75 11.66 -19.23
C THR A 695 4.77 10.51 -19.23
N ALA A 696 5.03 9.86 -20.36
CA ALA A 696 5.89 8.69 -20.38
C ALA A 696 7.38 9.06 -20.29
N PRO A 697 8.20 8.32 -19.51
CA PRO A 697 9.62 8.61 -19.38
C PRO A 697 10.37 8.31 -20.68
N ARG A 698 11.12 9.29 -21.20
CA ARG A 698 11.89 9.16 -22.45
C ARG A 698 13.19 9.97 -22.42
N PRO A 699 14.22 9.55 -23.17
CA PRO A 699 15.41 10.38 -23.39
C PRO A 699 15.04 11.72 -24.05
N PRO A 700 15.59 12.87 -23.60
CA PRO A 700 15.18 14.20 -24.07
C PRO A 700 15.24 14.38 -25.59
N ARG A 701 16.23 13.78 -26.25
CA ARG A 701 16.40 13.84 -27.71
C ARG A 701 15.27 13.12 -28.46
N ILE A 702 14.85 11.94 -27.98
CA ILE A 702 13.76 11.16 -28.59
C ILE A 702 12.42 11.87 -28.36
N LEU A 703 12.23 12.45 -27.18
CA LEU A 703 11.03 13.23 -26.88
C LEU A 703 10.92 14.45 -27.79
N ALA A 704 12.00 15.21 -27.99
CA ALA A 704 12.01 16.35 -28.91
C ALA A 704 11.63 15.93 -30.35
N GLU A 705 12.23 14.86 -30.88
CA GLU A 705 11.94 14.36 -32.22
C GLU A 705 10.47 13.93 -32.40
N LEU A 706 9.88 13.27 -31.39
CA LEU A 706 8.47 12.87 -31.42
C LEU A 706 7.53 14.08 -31.23
N ALA A 707 7.94 15.07 -30.42
CA ALA A 707 7.18 16.31 -30.25
C ALA A 707 7.16 17.14 -31.54
N ASP A 708 8.28 17.22 -32.26
CA ASP A 708 8.37 17.85 -33.58
C ASP A 708 7.46 17.14 -34.58
N THR A 709 7.53 15.80 -34.63
CA THR A 709 6.64 14.99 -35.49
C THR A 709 5.16 15.21 -35.14
N ALA A 710 4.83 15.31 -33.85
CA ALA A 710 3.48 15.61 -33.40
C ALA A 710 3.03 17.01 -33.83
N ALA A 711 3.88 18.02 -33.66
CA ALA A 711 3.60 19.39 -34.07
C ALA A 711 3.37 19.50 -35.58
N GLU A 712 4.22 18.87 -36.39
CA GLU A 712 4.06 18.79 -37.85
C GLU A 712 2.75 18.09 -38.25
N THR A 713 2.45 16.95 -37.62
CA THR A 713 1.21 16.20 -37.90
C THR A 713 -0.02 17.02 -37.54
N ILE A 714 -0.03 17.67 -36.38
CA ILE A 714 -1.14 18.52 -35.90
C ILE A 714 -1.33 19.73 -36.82
N ALA A 715 -0.25 20.34 -37.30
CA ALA A 715 -0.32 21.46 -38.23
C ALA A 715 -0.84 21.05 -39.61
N ALA A 716 -0.51 19.84 -40.07
CA ALA A 716 -0.93 19.31 -41.36
C ALA A 716 -2.38 18.78 -41.38
N GLU A 717 -2.93 18.39 -40.23
CA GLU A 717 -4.25 17.77 -40.11
C GLU A 717 -5.36 18.80 -39.79
N PRO A 718 -6.22 19.17 -40.77
CA PRO A 718 -7.15 20.29 -40.61
C PRO A 718 -8.17 20.12 -39.48
N SER A 719 -8.51 18.88 -39.10
CA SER A 719 -9.45 18.64 -38.00
C SER A 719 -8.99 19.20 -36.64
N TRP A 720 -7.69 19.45 -36.45
CA TRP A 720 -7.17 20.11 -35.24
C TRP A 720 -7.59 21.57 -35.09
N THR A 721 -8.01 22.23 -36.17
CA THR A 721 -8.62 23.57 -36.09
C THR A 721 -9.91 23.57 -35.25
N HIS A 722 -10.62 22.44 -35.21
CA HIS A 722 -11.86 22.25 -34.43
C HIS A 722 -11.64 21.32 -33.23
N CYS A 723 -10.42 21.30 -32.68
CA CYS A 723 -10.06 20.48 -31.52
C CYS A 723 -11.07 20.66 -30.36
N PRO A 724 -11.62 19.58 -29.77
CA PRO A 724 -12.55 19.64 -28.65
C PRO A 724 -11.96 20.34 -27.44
N ALA A 725 -12.79 21.08 -26.70
CA ALA A 725 -12.35 21.88 -25.57
C ALA A 725 -11.56 21.10 -24.51
N HIS A 726 -11.92 19.84 -24.24
CA HIS A 726 -11.22 19.00 -23.26
C HIS A 726 -9.82 18.53 -23.71
N VAL A 727 -9.52 18.53 -25.02
CA VAL A 727 -8.20 18.12 -25.55
C VAL A 727 -7.25 19.31 -25.67
N ARG A 728 -7.78 20.53 -25.86
CA ARG A 728 -6.98 21.76 -26.07
C ARG A 728 -5.94 22.02 -24.97
N PRO A 729 -6.21 21.85 -23.66
CA PRO A 729 -5.20 22.08 -22.62
C PRO A 729 -3.96 21.21 -22.82
N MET A 730 -4.13 19.96 -23.24
CA MET A 730 -3.02 19.05 -23.46
C MET A 730 -2.21 19.41 -24.71
N LEU A 731 -2.87 19.93 -25.73
CA LEU A 731 -2.20 20.53 -26.89
C LEU A 731 -1.39 21.77 -26.50
N GLN A 732 -1.94 22.66 -25.68
CA GLN A 732 -1.22 23.83 -25.20
C GLN A 732 -0.05 23.44 -24.29
N ARG A 733 -0.19 22.39 -23.49
CA ARG A 733 0.91 21.82 -22.71
C ARG A 733 2.06 21.36 -23.61
N LEU A 734 1.79 20.63 -24.69
CA LEU A 734 2.81 20.23 -25.67
C LEU A 734 3.55 21.44 -26.26
N ARG A 735 2.83 22.51 -26.60
CA ARG A 735 3.42 23.76 -27.11
C ARG A 735 4.25 24.49 -26.06
N LEU A 736 3.78 24.55 -24.82
CA LEU A 736 4.49 25.17 -23.70
C LEU A 736 5.76 24.39 -23.33
N THR A 737 5.81 23.07 -23.55
CA THR A 737 6.98 22.26 -23.21
C THR A 737 7.98 22.11 -24.37
N HIS A 738 7.52 22.12 -25.62
CA HIS A 738 8.35 21.80 -26.79
C HIS A 738 8.22 22.75 -27.99
N GLY A 739 7.23 23.65 -28.00
CA GLY A 739 7.00 24.60 -29.09
C GLY A 739 7.63 25.98 -28.84
N PRO A 740 7.62 26.88 -29.85
CA PRO A 740 8.07 28.26 -29.68
C PRO A 740 7.13 29.01 -28.72
N HIS A 741 7.69 29.55 -27.63
CA HIS A 741 6.94 30.25 -26.58
C HIS A 741 6.22 31.53 -27.07
N ASP A 742 6.67 32.12 -28.18
CA ASP A 742 6.06 33.31 -28.78
C ASP A 742 4.72 33.02 -29.50
N ALA A 743 4.39 31.74 -29.73
CA ALA A 743 3.17 31.30 -30.40
C ALA A 743 2.03 30.92 -29.42
N VAL A 744 2.21 31.17 -28.12
CA VAL A 744 1.24 30.85 -27.08
C VAL A 744 0.13 31.91 -27.06
N ASP A 745 -1.11 31.48 -27.23
CA ASP A 745 -2.29 32.36 -27.19
C ASP A 745 -2.80 32.60 -25.76
N ASP A 746 -3.52 33.70 -25.53
CA ASP A 746 -4.17 34.02 -24.25
C ASP A 746 -5.50 33.26 -24.04
N SER A 747 -5.66 32.07 -24.66
CA SER A 747 -6.91 31.32 -24.58
C SER A 747 -7.14 30.72 -23.19
N ALA A 748 -8.41 30.39 -22.88
CA ALA A 748 -8.76 29.68 -21.66
C ALA A 748 -8.02 28.34 -21.52
N ALA A 749 -7.78 27.63 -22.64
CA ALA A 749 -7.04 26.37 -22.65
C ALA A 749 -5.56 26.54 -22.27
N THR A 750 -4.94 27.64 -22.67
CA THR A 750 -3.59 28.01 -22.22
C THR A 750 -3.58 28.28 -20.73
N GLY A 751 -4.58 29.01 -20.22
CA GLY A 751 -4.75 29.23 -18.78
C GLY A 751 -4.85 27.92 -17.99
N GLN A 752 -5.66 26.96 -18.46
CA GLN A 752 -5.80 25.63 -17.84
C GLN A 752 -4.48 24.85 -17.85
N ALA A 753 -3.77 24.84 -18.98
CA ALA A 753 -2.47 24.18 -19.10
C ALA A 753 -1.43 24.78 -18.14
N LEU A 754 -1.33 26.11 -18.09
CA LEU A 754 -0.41 26.83 -17.20
C LEU A 754 -0.74 26.55 -15.73
N PHE A 755 -2.02 26.61 -15.34
CA PHE A 755 -2.46 26.29 -13.99
C PHE A 755 -2.02 24.88 -13.58
N ALA A 756 -2.37 23.87 -14.39
CA ALA A 756 -2.03 22.47 -14.10
C ALA A 756 -0.50 22.27 -14.01
N MET A 757 0.27 22.82 -14.96
CA MET A 757 1.74 22.70 -14.95
C MET A 757 2.38 23.32 -13.71
N LEU A 758 1.95 24.52 -13.31
CA LEU A 758 2.46 25.19 -12.12
C LEU A 758 2.05 24.44 -10.85
N ARG A 759 0.78 24.03 -10.76
CA ARG A 759 0.26 23.29 -9.61
C ARG A 759 0.95 21.95 -9.41
N GLU A 760 1.11 21.17 -10.48
CA GLU A 760 1.84 19.90 -10.48
C GLU A 760 3.31 20.06 -10.10
N THR A 761 3.93 21.18 -10.47
CA THR A 761 5.30 21.48 -10.04
C THR A 761 5.36 21.83 -8.56
N ARG A 762 4.39 22.59 -8.04
CA ARG A 762 4.29 22.94 -6.61
C ARG A 762 3.97 21.73 -5.74
N THR A 763 3.12 20.80 -6.19
CA THR A 763 2.84 19.54 -5.50
C THR A 763 3.97 18.53 -5.61
N GLY A 764 4.95 18.77 -6.49
CA GLY A 764 6.03 17.84 -6.79
C GLY A 764 5.60 16.62 -7.61
N TRP A 765 4.40 16.67 -8.20
CA TRP A 765 3.90 15.65 -9.11
C TRP A 765 4.72 15.56 -10.40
N THR A 766 5.19 16.71 -10.90
CA THR A 766 6.06 16.79 -12.06
C THR A 766 7.23 17.75 -11.81
N SER A 767 8.31 17.58 -12.58
CA SER A 767 9.43 18.51 -12.58
C SER A 767 9.69 18.98 -14.00
N LEU A 768 9.54 20.28 -14.24
CA LEU A 768 9.83 20.88 -15.53
C LEU A 768 11.33 21.18 -15.67
N PRO A 769 11.94 20.98 -16.85
CA PRO A 769 13.30 21.44 -17.11
C PRO A 769 13.41 22.95 -16.84
N LYS A 770 14.50 23.39 -16.22
CA LYS A 770 14.69 24.79 -15.79
C LYS A 770 14.37 25.84 -16.88
N PRO A 771 14.79 25.67 -18.16
CA PRO A 771 14.42 26.62 -19.22
C PRO A 771 12.91 26.70 -19.45
N VAL A 772 12.24 25.55 -19.53
CA VAL A 772 10.79 25.44 -19.71
C VAL A 772 10.06 26.03 -18.50
N PHE A 773 10.50 25.69 -17.29
CA PHE A 773 9.94 26.24 -16.05
C PHE A 773 10.00 27.77 -16.03
N THR A 774 11.16 28.34 -16.39
CA THR A 774 11.34 29.80 -16.42
C THR A 774 10.39 30.47 -17.42
N ALA A 775 10.27 29.91 -18.63
CA ALA A 775 9.38 30.42 -19.66
C ALA A 775 7.90 30.31 -19.25
N VAL A 776 7.49 29.16 -18.72
CA VAL A 776 6.12 28.91 -18.24
C VAL A 776 5.74 29.90 -17.14
N VAL A 777 6.64 30.17 -16.18
CA VAL A 777 6.40 31.16 -15.11
C VAL A 777 6.30 32.58 -15.69
N GLU A 778 7.15 32.96 -16.64
CA GLU A 778 7.08 34.29 -17.27
C GLU A 778 5.78 34.50 -18.04
N ILE A 779 5.32 33.50 -18.80
CA ILE A 779 4.03 33.53 -19.51
C ILE A 779 2.89 33.60 -18.49
N ALA A 780 2.94 32.77 -17.45
CA ALA A 780 1.90 32.71 -16.42
C ALA A 780 1.71 34.05 -15.68
N ARG A 781 2.79 34.80 -15.43
CA ARG A 781 2.71 36.15 -14.82
C ARG A 781 1.94 37.17 -15.67
N ARG A 782 1.86 36.96 -16.98
CA ARG A 782 1.11 37.82 -17.92
C ARG A 782 -0.28 37.28 -18.23
N SER A 783 -0.65 36.12 -17.69
CA SER A 783 -1.93 35.47 -17.98
C SER A 783 -3.12 36.33 -17.55
N PRO A 784 -4.21 36.40 -18.34
CA PRO A 784 -5.46 37.01 -17.89
C PRO A 784 -6.19 36.17 -16.84
N ASN A 785 -5.77 34.91 -16.63
CA ASN A 785 -6.34 34.04 -15.60
C ASN A 785 -5.71 34.34 -14.24
N TRP A 786 -6.48 34.98 -13.36
CA TRP A 786 -6.08 35.31 -11.99
C TRP A 786 -5.48 34.14 -11.19
N LEU A 787 -5.98 32.91 -11.39
CA LEU A 787 -5.53 31.74 -10.64
C LEU A 787 -4.13 31.34 -11.12
N VAL A 788 -3.87 31.43 -12.43
CA VAL A 788 -2.54 31.21 -13.01
C VAL A 788 -1.54 32.24 -12.49
N VAL A 789 -1.93 33.51 -12.45
CA VAL A 789 -1.10 34.59 -11.89
C VAL A 789 -0.81 34.33 -10.41
N ARG A 790 -1.80 33.86 -9.64
CA ARG A 790 -1.64 33.50 -8.23
C ARG A 790 -0.68 32.33 -8.04
N GLU A 791 -0.81 31.26 -8.85
CA GLU A 791 0.11 30.13 -8.80
C GLU A 791 1.55 30.52 -9.16
N ALA A 792 1.72 31.43 -10.13
CA ALA A 792 3.03 31.95 -10.50
C ALA A 792 3.65 32.83 -9.40
N ALA A 793 2.85 33.69 -8.76
CA ALA A 793 3.31 34.56 -7.67
C ALA A 793 3.73 33.76 -6.43
N ALA A 794 3.02 32.67 -6.12
CA ALA A 794 3.34 31.81 -4.98
C ALA A 794 4.68 31.06 -5.13
N LEU A 795 5.30 31.06 -6.33
CA LEU A 795 6.65 30.53 -6.55
C LEU A 795 7.76 31.53 -6.18
N ASP A 796 7.43 32.81 -6.02
CA ASP A 796 8.37 33.88 -5.65
C ASP A 796 8.44 34.13 -4.13
N GLU A 797 7.44 33.67 -3.37
CA GLU A 797 7.39 33.89 -1.92
C GLU A 797 8.38 32.96 -1.18
N PRO A 798 9.29 33.51 -0.35
CA PRO A 798 10.10 32.69 0.52
C PRO A 798 9.18 31.99 1.52
N VAL A 799 9.18 30.65 1.54
CA VAL A 799 8.43 29.82 2.50
C VAL A 799 8.54 30.42 3.89
N ALA A 800 7.44 30.94 4.42
CA ALA A 800 7.41 31.66 5.68
C ALA A 800 8.03 30.79 6.79
N ALA A 801 8.87 31.40 7.63
CA ALA A 801 9.68 30.66 8.60
C ALA A 801 8.87 29.98 9.72
N ASP A 802 7.59 30.32 9.84
CA ASP A 802 6.65 29.82 10.83
C ASP A 802 5.24 29.77 10.19
N PRO A 803 4.81 28.65 9.57
CA PRO A 803 3.47 28.56 9.04
C PRO A 803 2.48 28.60 10.20
N LYS A 804 1.56 29.59 10.19
CA LYS A 804 0.41 29.58 11.10
C LYS A 804 -0.28 28.20 10.99
N PRO A 805 -0.81 27.61 12.07
CA PRO A 805 -1.67 26.44 11.96
C PRO A 805 -2.83 26.78 11.02
N GLY A 806 -2.85 26.21 9.81
CA GLY A 806 -3.78 26.58 8.73
C GLY A 806 -3.17 27.37 7.55
N GLY A 807 -1.84 27.56 7.49
CA GLY A 807 -1.15 28.27 6.41
C GLY A 807 -1.22 27.57 5.04
N LEU A 808 -1.64 28.33 4.04
CA LEU A 808 -2.05 27.98 2.68
C LEU A 808 -0.92 28.08 1.63
N ASP A 809 0.36 28.03 2.02
CA ASP A 809 1.43 28.43 1.10
C ASP A 809 2.09 27.25 0.35
N ASP A 810 1.94 26.01 0.86
CA ASP A 810 2.51 24.79 0.25
C ASP A 810 1.44 23.74 -0.12
N PRO A 811 1.09 23.60 -1.42
CA PRO A 811 0.11 22.63 -1.91
C PRO A 811 0.41 21.17 -1.55
N ARG A 812 1.68 20.84 -1.26
CA ARG A 812 2.08 19.50 -0.78
C ARG A 812 1.47 19.16 0.57
N MET A 813 1.29 20.16 1.41
CA MET A 813 0.77 20.00 2.77
C MET A 813 -0.74 20.14 2.84
N TYR A 814 -1.46 20.52 1.78
CA TYR A 814 -2.89 20.84 1.86
C TYR A 814 -3.73 19.64 2.33
N ARG A 815 -3.46 18.47 1.74
CA ARG A 815 -4.13 17.22 2.08
C ARG A 815 -3.84 16.78 3.50
N GLU A 816 -2.57 16.80 3.89
CA GLU A 816 -2.16 16.47 5.25
C GLU A 816 -2.72 17.47 6.27
N SER A 817 -2.73 18.76 5.95
CA SER A 817 -3.30 19.81 6.81
C SER A 817 -4.80 19.65 6.97
N PHE A 818 -5.50 19.22 5.92
CA PHE A 818 -6.90 18.86 6.00
C PHE A 818 -7.11 17.63 6.89
N ARG A 819 -6.34 16.55 6.69
CA ARG A 819 -6.39 15.32 7.51
C ARG A 819 -6.12 15.60 8.99
N ARG A 820 -5.18 16.51 9.28
CA ARG A 820 -4.84 16.97 10.64
C ARG A 820 -5.97 17.70 11.34
N ARG A 821 -7.09 18.02 10.67
CA ARG A 821 -8.28 18.50 11.36
C ARG A 821 -8.94 17.42 12.22
N ARG A 822 -8.54 16.15 12.09
CA ARG A 822 -8.94 15.09 13.01
C ARG A 822 -8.66 15.50 14.46
N GLY A 823 -9.70 15.52 15.29
CA GLY A 823 -9.58 15.88 16.70
C GLY A 823 -9.56 17.39 16.99
N HIS A 824 -9.65 18.22 15.94
CA HIS A 824 -9.80 19.67 16.04
C HIS A 824 -11.21 20.10 15.61
N ARG A 825 -11.64 21.28 16.05
CA ARG A 825 -12.94 21.84 15.66
C ARG A 825 -12.81 22.88 14.57
N SER A 826 -13.58 22.68 13.50
CA SER A 826 -13.66 23.62 12.37
C SER A 826 -15.10 23.97 12.04
N LEU A 827 -15.33 25.17 11.51
CA LEU A 827 -16.63 25.63 11.04
C LEU A 827 -16.65 25.82 9.52
N GLN A 828 -17.64 25.22 8.88
CA GLN A 828 -17.91 25.33 7.45
C GLN A 828 -19.29 25.97 7.21
N VAL A 829 -19.35 27.00 6.37
CA VAL A 829 -20.61 27.65 5.97
C VAL A 829 -20.97 27.22 4.54
N ALA A 830 -22.13 26.57 4.38
CA ALA A 830 -22.64 26.11 3.09
C ALA A 830 -23.51 27.18 2.41
N LEU A 831 -23.17 27.50 1.16
CA LEU A 831 -23.88 28.43 0.28
C LEU A 831 -24.88 27.68 -0.61
N ASP A 832 -25.86 27.02 0.00
CA ASP A 832 -26.94 26.29 -0.68
C ASP A 832 -27.99 27.26 -1.27
N MET A 833 -27.54 28.16 -2.13
CA MET A 833 -28.29 29.29 -2.66
C MET A 833 -28.47 29.17 -4.17
N HIS A 834 -29.39 29.96 -4.74
CA HIS A 834 -29.62 29.99 -6.19
C HIS A 834 -29.13 31.27 -6.87
N ASP A 835 -28.83 32.31 -6.09
CA ASP A 835 -28.33 33.59 -6.58
C ASP A 835 -26.87 33.78 -6.17
N LEU A 836 -26.02 34.14 -7.14
CA LEU A 836 -24.60 34.30 -6.91
C LEU A 836 -24.29 35.57 -6.11
N ASP A 837 -25.02 36.67 -6.33
CA ASP A 837 -24.72 37.94 -5.67
C ASP A 837 -25.05 37.85 -4.18
N ASP A 838 -26.17 37.22 -3.82
CA ASP A 838 -26.52 36.91 -2.43
C ASP A 838 -25.49 35.96 -1.79
N ALA A 839 -25.06 34.91 -2.50
CA ALA A 839 -24.04 33.99 -2.03
C ALA A 839 -22.70 34.70 -1.74
N LEU A 840 -22.32 35.69 -2.56
CA LEU A 840 -21.10 36.49 -2.34
C LEU A 840 -21.22 37.38 -1.10
N ILE A 841 -22.41 37.91 -0.79
CA ILE A 841 -22.65 38.67 0.45
C ILE A 841 -22.43 37.77 1.67
N VAL A 842 -23.02 36.57 1.66
CA VAL A 842 -22.88 35.60 2.75
C VAL A 842 -21.43 35.10 2.87
N ALA A 843 -20.77 34.79 1.75
CA ALA A 843 -19.37 34.36 1.74
C ALA A 843 -18.45 35.42 2.38
N ARG A 844 -18.61 36.70 2.03
CA ARG A 844 -17.84 37.80 2.62
C ARG A 844 -18.08 37.91 4.12
N ALA A 845 -19.34 37.82 4.55
CA ALA A 845 -19.71 37.88 5.96
C ALA A 845 -19.13 36.70 6.75
N ALA A 846 -19.15 35.49 6.20
CA ALA A 846 -18.57 34.29 6.79
C ALA A 846 -17.04 34.43 6.91
N GLY A 847 -16.35 34.88 5.85
CA GLY A 847 -14.91 35.11 5.89
C GLY A 847 -14.49 36.13 6.94
N GLN A 848 -15.25 37.23 7.08
CA GLN A 848 -15.02 38.24 8.13
C GLN A 848 -15.30 37.71 9.55
N ALA A 849 -16.14 36.69 9.70
CA ALA A 849 -16.39 36.01 10.96
C ALA A 849 -15.28 35.01 11.34
N GLY A 850 -14.33 34.75 10.43
CA GLY A 850 -13.21 33.83 10.65
C GLY A 850 -13.61 32.36 10.59
N VAL A 851 -14.59 31.99 9.75
CA VAL A 851 -14.91 30.59 9.48
C VAL A 851 -13.74 29.90 8.78
N ASP A 852 -13.59 28.59 8.99
CA ASP A 852 -12.52 27.81 8.38
C ASP A 852 -12.76 27.54 6.90
N PHE A 853 -14.02 27.25 6.56
CA PHE A 853 -14.43 26.85 5.23
C PHE A 853 -15.69 27.59 4.77
N VAL A 854 -15.73 27.89 3.47
CA VAL A 854 -16.95 28.27 2.76
C VAL A 854 -17.19 27.26 1.65
N GLU A 855 -18.33 26.58 1.73
CA GLU A 855 -18.74 25.57 0.76
C GLU A 855 -19.66 26.19 -0.28
N VAL A 856 -19.29 26.03 -1.55
CA VAL A 856 -20.17 26.33 -2.69
C VAL A 856 -21.00 25.08 -2.93
N GLY A 857 -22.22 25.09 -2.39
CA GLY A 857 -23.12 23.95 -2.41
C GLY A 857 -23.56 23.56 -3.81
N ASP A 858 -23.97 22.30 -3.95
CA ASP A 858 -24.40 21.73 -5.22
C ASP A 858 -25.54 22.49 -5.92
N PRO A 859 -26.50 23.16 -5.23
CA PRO A 859 -27.56 23.90 -5.90
C PRO A 859 -27.03 25.14 -6.63
N LEU A 860 -26.04 25.82 -6.03
CA LEU A 860 -25.40 27.00 -6.61
C LEU A 860 -24.52 26.62 -7.80
N ILE A 861 -23.73 25.54 -7.67
CA ILE A 861 -22.92 24.99 -8.77
C ILE A 861 -23.82 24.56 -9.93
N LYS A 862 -24.94 23.87 -9.68
CA LYS A 862 -25.86 23.44 -10.74
C LYS A 862 -26.54 24.61 -11.45
N ARG A 863 -26.77 25.72 -10.75
CA ARG A 863 -27.45 26.91 -11.30
C ARG A 863 -26.50 27.82 -12.08
N VAL A 864 -25.30 28.05 -11.56
CA VAL A 864 -24.36 29.08 -12.04
C VAL A 864 -23.15 28.48 -12.75
N GLY A 865 -22.88 27.19 -12.54
CA GLY A 865 -21.66 26.51 -12.95
C GLY A 865 -20.48 26.82 -12.02
N LEU A 866 -19.29 26.36 -12.42
CA LEU A 866 -18.05 26.55 -11.65
C LEU A 866 -17.59 28.00 -11.51
N ARG A 867 -18.21 28.92 -12.27
CA ARG A 867 -18.04 30.36 -12.06
C ARG A 867 -18.41 30.78 -10.63
N ALA A 868 -19.31 30.05 -9.96
CA ALA A 868 -19.62 30.30 -8.55
C ALA A 868 -18.40 30.07 -7.65
N VAL A 869 -17.70 28.94 -7.81
CA VAL A 869 -16.45 28.62 -7.09
C VAL A 869 -15.38 29.69 -7.34
N GLU A 870 -15.18 30.06 -8.61
CA GLU A 870 -14.22 31.09 -8.99
C GLU A 870 -14.51 32.45 -8.33
N ARG A 871 -15.78 32.89 -8.37
CA ARG A 871 -16.19 34.18 -7.83
C ARG A 871 -16.12 34.21 -6.32
N VAL A 872 -16.54 33.14 -5.65
CA VAL A 872 -16.42 33.01 -4.19
C VAL A 872 -14.95 33.02 -3.77
N LYS A 873 -14.09 32.21 -4.40
CA LYS A 873 -12.66 32.17 -4.05
C LYS A 873 -11.96 33.52 -4.25
N ARG A 874 -12.32 34.28 -5.28
CA ARG A 874 -11.80 35.64 -5.47
C ARG A 874 -12.24 36.63 -4.40
N GLU A 875 -13.46 36.47 -3.88
CA GLU A 875 -14.03 37.38 -2.88
C GLU A 875 -13.45 37.13 -1.48
N ILE A 876 -13.13 35.87 -1.17
CA ILE A 876 -12.57 35.42 0.11
C ILE A 876 -11.28 34.59 -0.12
N PRO A 877 -10.20 35.21 -0.63
CA PRO A 877 -8.99 34.49 -1.04
C PRO A 877 -8.30 33.72 0.10
N ASP A 878 -8.42 34.22 1.33
CA ASP A 878 -7.76 33.68 2.52
C ASP A 878 -8.56 32.56 3.22
N VAL A 879 -9.81 32.31 2.79
CA VAL A 879 -10.67 31.27 3.36
C VAL A 879 -10.66 30.05 2.44
N LEU A 880 -10.69 28.84 3.01
CA LEU A 880 -10.73 27.61 2.24
C LEU A 880 -12.10 27.44 1.58
N VAL A 881 -12.11 27.20 0.26
CA VAL A 881 -13.34 27.00 -0.51
C VAL A 881 -13.54 25.51 -0.79
N VAL A 882 -14.69 24.97 -0.37
CA VAL A 882 -15.12 23.60 -0.68
C VAL A 882 -16.04 23.65 -1.90
N ALA A 883 -15.76 22.84 -2.92
CA ALA A 883 -16.67 22.64 -4.05
C ALA A 883 -17.47 21.34 -3.84
N GLU A 884 -18.78 21.47 -3.65
CA GLU A 884 -19.69 20.35 -3.46
C GLU A 884 -20.13 19.77 -4.81
N MET A 885 -19.24 18.98 -5.44
CA MET A 885 -19.45 18.49 -6.81
C MET A 885 -20.48 17.35 -6.88
N MET A 886 -20.65 16.57 -5.80
CA MET A 886 -21.65 15.50 -5.65
C MET A 886 -21.74 14.50 -6.81
N SER A 887 -20.63 14.26 -7.52
CA SER A 887 -20.58 13.32 -8.65
C SER A 887 -20.25 11.90 -8.19
N ALA A 888 -20.91 10.91 -8.80
CA ALA A 888 -20.64 9.48 -8.57
C ALA A 888 -19.71 8.85 -9.62
N ASP A 889 -19.45 9.56 -10.72
CA ASP A 889 -18.56 9.15 -11.81
C ASP A 889 -17.70 10.33 -12.30
N TRP A 890 -16.82 10.05 -13.27
CA TRP A 890 -15.90 11.05 -13.84
C TRP A 890 -15.00 11.73 -12.79
N GLY A 891 -14.63 11.00 -11.73
CA GLY A 891 -14.00 11.59 -10.54
C GLY A 891 -12.77 12.46 -10.82
N ARG A 892 -11.87 12.03 -11.71
CA ARG A 892 -10.72 12.82 -12.17
C ARG A 892 -11.14 14.19 -12.70
N ASP A 893 -12.14 14.21 -13.57
CA ASP A 893 -12.56 15.41 -14.28
C ASP A 893 -13.30 16.37 -13.34
N GLN A 894 -14.05 15.86 -12.35
CA GLN A 894 -14.67 16.69 -11.30
C GLN A 894 -13.64 17.46 -10.48
N VAL A 895 -12.55 16.78 -10.10
CA VAL A 895 -11.47 17.40 -9.31
C VAL A 895 -10.71 18.43 -10.15
N VAL A 896 -10.38 18.09 -11.41
CA VAL A 896 -9.71 19.04 -12.33
C VAL A 896 -10.56 20.29 -12.51
N LEU A 897 -11.84 20.12 -12.80
CA LEU A 897 -12.79 21.21 -13.01
C LEU A 897 -12.90 22.13 -11.78
N ALA A 898 -13.08 21.55 -10.58
CA ALA A 898 -13.18 22.32 -9.35
C ALA A 898 -11.86 23.04 -8.99
N ALA A 899 -10.73 22.36 -9.16
CA ALA A 899 -9.41 22.93 -8.89
C ALA A 899 -9.09 24.10 -9.82
N GLU A 900 -9.41 23.99 -11.12
CA GLU A 900 -9.26 25.07 -12.11
C GLU A 900 -10.15 26.28 -11.81
N ALA A 901 -11.27 26.07 -11.11
CA ALA A 901 -12.11 27.15 -10.60
C ALA A 901 -11.60 27.76 -9.28
N GLY A 902 -10.60 27.17 -8.64
CA GLY A 902 -10.00 27.66 -7.40
C GLY A 902 -10.52 27.00 -6.13
N ALA A 903 -11.19 25.85 -6.21
CA ALA A 903 -11.54 25.05 -5.03
C ALA A 903 -10.28 24.59 -4.28
N ASP A 904 -10.33 24.66 -2.95
CA ASP A 904 -9.28 24.14 -2.07
C ASP A 904 -9.59 22.73 -1.58
N VAL A 905 -10.86 22.32 -1.56
CA VAL A 905 -11.35 20.97 -1.20
C VAL A 905 -12.47 20.58 -2.16
N VAL A 906 -12.55 19.30 -2.54
CA VAL A 906 -13.63 18.77 -3.37
C VAL A 906 -14.42 17.72 -2.60
N GLN A 907 -15.74 17.94 -2.50
CA GLN A 907 -16.66 16.97 -1.94
C GLN A 907 -17.36 16.19 -3.06
N LEU A 908 -17.26 14.87 -2.98
CA LEU A 908 -17.94 13.90 -3.86
C LEU A 908 -18.97 13.10 -3.05
N ILE A 909 -19.81 12.34 -3.76
CA ILE A 909 -20.88 11.56 -3.13
C ILE A 909 -20.49 10.08 -3.01
N GLY A 910 -20.73 9.46 -1.84
CA GLY A 910 -20.31 8.09 -1.56
C GLY A 910 -20.97 6.92 -2.32
N PRO A 911 -22.03 7.10 -3.12
CA PRO A 911 -22.39 6.14 -4.16
C PRO A 911 -21.37 6.01 -5.31
N ALA A 912 -20.30 6.82 -5.33
CA ALA A 912 -19.23 6.71 -6.31
C ALA A 912 -18.52 5.35 -6.28
N THR A 913 -18.07 4.88 -7.45
CA THR A 913 -17.27 3.65 -7.53
C THR A 913 -15.85 3.90 -7.02
N ILE A 914 -15.18 2.86 -6.50
CA ILE A 914 -13.77 2.95 -6.10
C ILE A 914 -12.91 3.47 -7.26
N ALA A 915 -13.13 3.00 -8.50
CA ALA A 915 -12.41 3.51 -9.66
C ALA A 915 -12.60 5.03 -9.88
N SER A 916 -13.80 5.56 -9.65
CA SER A 916 -14.05 7.00 -9.76
C SER A 916 -13.40 7.77 -8.61
N VAL A 917 -13.46 7.22 -7.39
CA VAL A 917 -12.80 7.79 -6.21
C VAL A 917 -11.29 7.78 -6.38
N ALA A 918 -10.69 6.67 -6.80
CA ALA A 918 -9.26 6.54 -7.07
C ALA A 918 -8.80 7.53 -8.16
N ALA A 919 -9.58 7.69 -9.24
CA ALA A 919 -9.30 8.68 -10.27
C ALA A 919 -9.43 10.13 -9.76
N ALA A 920 -10.39 10.39 -8.85
CA ALA A 920 -10.50 11.69 -8.17
C ALA A 920 -9.32 11.93 -7.22
N VAL A 921 -8.94 10.91 -6.45
CA VAL A 921 -7.82 10.96 -5.52
C VAL A 921 -6.52 11.20 -6.28
N GLU A 922 -6.23 10.48 -7.36
CA GLU A 922 -5.07 10.73 -8.23
C GLU A 922 -5.02 12.21 -8.69
N ALA A 923 -6.14 12.73 -9.19
CA ALA A 923 -6.24 14.15 -9.56
C ALA A 923 -6.04 15.09 -8.37
N GLY A 924 -6.54 14.71 -7.19
CA GLY A 924 -6.35 15.45 -5.94
C GLY A 924 -4.90 15.45 -5.46
N HIS A 925 -4.19 14.32 -5.58
CA HIS A 925 -2.74 14.23 -5.32
C HIS A 925 -2.00 15.16 -6.29
N ARG A 926 -2.33 15.06 -7.58
CA ARG A 926 -1.71 15.85 -8.64
C ARG A 926 -1.87 17.35 -8.43
N LEU A 927 -3.07 17.80 -8.04
CA LEU A 927 -3.43 19.21 -7.95
C LEU A 927 -3.43 19.79 -6.52
N GLY A 928 -3.11 18.97 -5.52
CA GLY A 928 -3.03 19.39 -4.11
C GLY A 928 -4.39 19.67 -3.49
N VAL A 929 -5.43 18.94 -3.90
CA VAL A 929 -6.82 19.14 -3.46
C VAL A 929 -7.28 17.95 -2.63
N PRO A 930 -7.68 18.13 -1.35
CA PRO A 930 -8.25 17.08 -0.53
C PRO A 930 -9.60 16.63 -1.09
N ILE A 931 -9.84 15.31 -1.05
CA ILE A 931 -11.08 14.68 -1.50
C ILE A 931 -11.90 14.24 -0.29
N VAL A 932 -13.09 14.80 -0.15
CA VAL A 932 -14.05 14.46 0.91
C VAL A 932 -15.20 13.68 0.30
N LEU A 933 -15.66 12.63 0.98
CA LEU A 933 -16.73 11.78 0.49
C LEU A 933 -17.95 11.85 1.42
N ASP A 934 -19.10 12.24 0.87
CA ASP A 934 -20.37 12.20 1.60
C ASP A 934 -20.80 10.75 1.84
N ALA A 935 -20.91 10.39 3.12
CA ALA A 935 -21.12 9.04 3.58
C ALA A 935 -22.56 8.58 3.31
N PRO A 936 -22.76 7.55 2.48
CA PRO A 936 -24.09 7.11 2.09
C PRO A 936 -24.72 6.32 3.23
N THR A 937 -25.78 6.86 3.87
CA THR A 937 -26.41 6.22 5.04
C THR A 937 -26.79 4.74 4.82
N ALA A 938 -27.18 4.37 3.60
CA ALA A 938 -27.60 3.00 3.25
C ALA A 938 -26.44 2.03 2.93
N LEU A 939 -25.24 2.52 2.62
CA LEU A 939 -24.07 1.70 2.26
C LEU A 939 -22.92 1.82 3.28
N LEU A 940 -23.11 2.65 4.30
CA LEU A 940 -22.09 2.96 5.27
C LEU A 940 -21.80 1.75 6.17
N THR A 941 -20.59 1.22 6.02
CA THR A 941 -20.04 0.10 6.80
C THR A 941 -18.56 0.35 7.04
N GLN A 942 -17.99 -0.27 8.08
CA GLN A 942 -16.53 -0.18 8.33
C GLN A 942 -15.69 -0.59 7.11
N PRO A 943 -15.99 -1.69 6.37
CA PRO A 943 -15.25 -2.03 5.16
C PRO A 943 -15.37 -1.00 4.04
N TRP A 944 -16.51 -0.31 3.91
CA TRP A 944 -16.65 0.77 2.93
C TRP A 944 -15.76 1.96 3.29
N VAL A 945 -15.77 2.38 4.56
CA VAL A 945 -14.88 3.45 5.06
C VAL A 945 -13.42 3.07 4.82
N ALA A 946 -13.02 1.84 5.18
CA ALA A 946 -11.67 1.36 4.96
C ALA A 946 -11.29 1.27 3.47
N ALA A 947 -12.23 0.92 2.58
CA ALA A 947 -11.97 0.88 1.14
C ALA A 947 -11.79 2.29 0.55
N MET A 948 -12.61 3.26 0.97
CA MET A 948 -12.47 4.65 0.52
C MET A 948 -11.19 5.29 1.09
N GLU A 949 -10.85 4.98 2.34
CA GLU A 949 -9.58 5.40 2.95
C GLU A 949 -8.38 4.79 2.23
N ARG A 950 -8.42 3.50 1.87
CA ARG A 950 -7.40 2.85 1.03
C ARG A 950 -7.29 3.46 -0.37
N ALA A 951 -8.42 3.80 -0.99
CA ALA A 951 -8.44 4.54 -2.25
C ALA A 951 -7.86 5.96 -2.13
N GLY A 952 -7.67 6.47 -0.90
CA GLY A 952 -6.93 7.68 -0.57
C GLY A 952 -7.78 8.94 -0.39
N VAL A 953 -9.05 8.83 0.01
CA VAL A 953 -9.84 10.01 0.44
C VAL A 953 -9.22 10.68 1.66
N ASP A 954 -9.54 11.96 1.89
CA ASP A 954 -8.96 12.78 2.95
C ASP A 954 -9.94 13.08 4.09
N GLY A 955 -11.22 12.74 3.94
CA GLY A 955 -12.25 12.91 4.96
C GLY A 955 -13.61 12.39 4.53
N PHE A 956 -14.55 12.38 5.48
CA PHE A 956 -15.93 11.97 5.24
C PHE A 956 -16.89 13.07 5.68
N THR A 957 -17.99 13.24 4.96
CA THR A 957 -19.11 14.10 5.38
C THR A 957 -20.29 13.24 5.76
N VAL A 958 -21.04 13.61 6.80
CA VAL A 958 -22.32 12.99 7.16
C VAL A 958 -23.40 14.04 6.97
N THR A 959 -24.13 13.92 5.87
CA THR A 959 -25.20 14.86 5.52
C THR A 959 -26.56 14.34 5.97
N THR A 960 -27.32 15.15 6.70
CA THR A 960 -28.73 14.85 6.99
C THR A 960 -29.59 15.35 5.84
N ASN A 961 -30.39 14.47 5.25
CA ASN A 961 -31.30 14.84 4.18
C ASN A 961 -32.35 15.86 4.70
N ILE A 962 -32.32 17.06 4.14
CA ILE A 962 -33.19 18.17 4.53
C ILE A 962 -34.68 17.91 4.26
N ASP A 963 -35.01 17.05 3.28
CA ASP A 963 -36.38 16.69 2.90
C ASP A 963 -36.96 15.60 3.82
N VAL A 964 -36.11 14.85 4.52
CA VAL A 964 -36.52 13.79 5.45
C VAL A 964 -36.72 14.34 6.88
N GLY A 965 -36.26 15.57 7.15
CA GLY A 965 -36.49 16.32 8.39
C GLY A 965 -35.21 16.84 9.05
N ILE A 966 -35.27 18.05 9.63
CA ILE A 966 -34.14 18.74 10.28
C ILE A 966 -34.05 18.31 11.76
N GLY A 967 -32.83 18.10 12.29
CA GLY A 967 -32.60 17.94 13.74
C GLY A 967 -32.54 16.51 14.29
N SER A 968 -32.29 15.49 13.46
CA SER A 968 -32.15 14.12 13.96
C SER A 968 -30.77 13.86 14.60
N ARG A 969 -30.72 13.17 15.75
CA ARG A 969 -29.46 12.72 16.39
C ARG A 969 -28.68 11.69 15.55
N HIS A 970 -29.19 11.32 14.38
CA HIS A 970 -28.61 10.29 13.52
C HIS A 970 -27.28 10.72 12.91
N SER A 971 -27.09 11.99 12.54
CA SER A 971 -25.84 12.45 11.94
C SER A 971 -24.65 12.34 12.90
N LEU A 972 -24.85 12.72 14.18
CA LEU A 972 -23.87 12.52 15.25
C LEU A 972 -23.57 11.05 15.55
N ALA A 973 -24.60 10.20 15.58
CA ALA A 973 -24.40 8.77 15.80
C ALA A 973 -23.63 8.10 14.65
N THR A 974 -23.95 8.49 13.42
CA THR A 974 -23.25 8.05 12.22
C THR A 974 -21.81 8.53 12.21
N ALA A 975 -21.58 9.81 12.54
CA ALA A 975 -20.25 10.38 12.64
C ALA A 975 -19.41 9.66 13.70
N ARG A 976 -19.97 9.38 14.90
CA ARG A 976 -19.31 8.57 15.93
C ARG A 976 -18.87 7.21 15.41
N SER A 977 -19.73 6.52 14.66
CA SER A 977 -19.40 5.22 14.06
C SER A 977 -18.23 5.34 13.08
N ILE A 978 -18.28 6.30 12.14
CA ILE A 978 -17.21 6.54 11.17
C ILE A 978 -15.90 6.88 11.91
N ARG A 979 -15.94 7.76 12.90
CA ARG A 979 -14.78 8.12 13.71
C ARG A 979 -14.18 6.93 14.48
N GLY A 980 -14.97 5.92 14.81
CA GLY A 980 -14.48 4.67 15.41
C GLY A 980 -13.77 3.75 14.41
N TRP A 981 -13.96 3.97 13.11
CA TRP A 981 -13.42 3.16 12.02
C TRP A 981 -12.25 3.80 11.28
N THR A 982 -12.10 5.14 11.35
CA THR A 982 -11.05 5.88 10.64
C THR A 982 -10.41 6.98 11.50
N GLN A 983 -9.18 7.34 11.16
CA GLN A 983 -8.48 8.51 11.69
C GLN A 983 -8.64 9.76 10.81
N LEU A 984 -9.40 9.68 9.71
CA LEU A 984 -9.70 10.83 8.89
C LEU A 984 -10.73 11.78 9.56
N PRO A 985 -10.69 13.08 9.24
CA PRO A 985 -11.67 14.05 9.73
C PRO A 985 -13.08 13.71 9.25
N VAL A 986 -14.05 13.88 10.14
CA VAL A 986 -15.48 13.67 9.85
C VAL A 986 -16.25 14.99 9.98
N ALA A 987 -16.82 15.43 8.86
CA ALA A 987 -17.71 16.58 8.79
C ALA A 987 -19.17 16.17 9.04
N VAL A 988 -19.97 17.03 9.67
CA VAL A 988 -21.38 16.75 9.97
C VAL A 988 -22.26 17.93 9.57
N SER A 989 -23.31 17.64 8.79
CA SER A 989 -24.33 18.59 8.35
C SER A 989 -25.74 18.12 8.78
N GLY A 990 -26.59 19.05 9.23
CA GLY A 990 -27.89 18.68 9.78
C GLY A 990 -28.86 19.80 10.12
N GLY A 991 -28.66 21.01 9.60
CA GLY A 991 -29.46 22.20 9.93
C GLY A 991 -29.20 22.73 11.34
N PHE A 992 -27.96 22.65 11.79
CA PHE A 992 -27.54 23.13 13.11
C PHE A 992 -27.55 24.65 13.21
N SER A 993 -27.68 25.15 14.43
CA SER A 993 -27.66 26.55 14.80
C SER A 993 -26.84 26.79 16.07
N ALA A 994 -26.59 28.06 16.41
CA ALA A 994 -25.93 28.42 17.67
C ALA A 994 -26.72 27.98 18.93
N ALA A 995 -28.00 27.62 18.80
CA ALA A 995 -28.82 27.18 19.93
C ALA A 995 -28.66 25.67 20.24
N ASP A 996 -28.04 24.90 19.33
CA ASP A 996 -27.95 23.45 19.46
C ASP A 996 -26.78 23.04 20.38
N GLN A 997 -26.99 23.12 21.69
CA GLN A 997 -25.94 22.80 22.67
C GLN A 997 -25.37 21.38 22.50
N THR A 998 -26.20 20.40 22.15
CA THR A 998 -25.77 19.01 21.94
C THR A 998 -24.73 18.84 20.82
N ILE A 999 -24.81 19.62 19.74
CA ILE A 999 -23.80 19.54 18.66
C ILE A 999 -22.52 20.26 19.09
N ILE A 1000 -22.65 21.44 19.71
CA ILE A 1000 -21.51 22.25 20.18
C ILE A 1000 -20.65 21.46 21.17
N THR A 1001 -21.27 20.72 22.10
CA THR A 1001 -20.54 19.94 23.12
C THR A 1001 -20.07 18.55 22.65
N SER A 1002 -20.64 17.99 21.58
CA SER A 1002 -20.36 16.60 21.16
C SER A 1002 -18.98 16.47 20.53
N ARG A 1003 -18.17 15.49 20.97
CA ARG A 1003 -16.84 15.16 20.41
C ARG A 1003 -16.89 14.27 19.16
N ASP A 1004 -18.06 14.06 18.58
CA ASP A 1004 -18.26 13.08 17.51
C ASP A 1004 -18.06 13.66 16.10
N TRP A 1005 -17.53 14.88 15.94
CA TRP A 1005 -17.30 15.55 14.66
C TRP A 1005 -16.06 16.44 14.69
N ASP A 1006 -15.46 16.67 13.52
CA ASP A 1006 -14.25 17.51 13.37
C ASP A 1006 -14.59 18.82 12.61
N ILE A 1007 -15.50 18.75 11.64
CA ILE A 1007 -15.98 19.91 10.88
C ILE A 1007 -17.50 20.02 11.03
N LEU A 1008 -17.99 21.17 11.49
CA LEU A 1008 -19.43 21.46 11.58
C LEU A 1008 -19.87 22.25 10.36
N ILE A 1009 -20.80 21.70 9.59
CA ILE A 1009 -21.37 22.36 8.39
C ILE A 1009 -22.69 23.03 8.77
N VAL A 1010 -22.80 24.33 8.50
CA VAL A 1010 -24.01 25.15 8.72
C VAL A 1010 -24.43 25.86 7.44
N GLY A 1011 -25.69 25.73 7.06
CA GLY A 1011 -26.26 26.39 5.87
C GLY A 1011 -27.22 27.53 6.27
N ARG A 1012 -28.52 27.25 6.22
CA ARG A 1012 -29.61 28.21 6.46
C ARG A 1012 -29.52 29.03 7.74
N SER A 1013 -28.95 28.51 8.83
CA SER A 1013 -28.77 29.27 10.08
C SER A 1013 -27.85 30.48 9.93
N VAL A 1014 -27.02 30.50 8.88
CA VAL A 1014 -26.16 31.62 8.51
C VAL A 1014 -26.67 32.27 7.22
N ALA A 1015 -26.91 31.48 6.16
CA ALA A 1015 -27.27 31.98 4.84
C ALA A 1015 -28.62 32.74 4.81
N ASP A 1016 -29.62 32.27 5.58
CA ASP A 1016 -30.96 32.88 5.62
C ASP A 1016 -31.12 33.85 6.80
N ALA A 1017 -30.04 34.12 7.56
CA ALA A 1017 -30.10 35.01 8.71
C ALA A 1017 -30.23 36.47 8.25
N VAL A 1018 -30.98 37.28 9.01
CA VAL A 1018 -31.07 38.74 8.79
C VAL A 1018 -29.68 39.40 8.90
N ASP A 1019 -28.83 38.86 9.77
CA ASP A 1019 -27.42 39.24 9.92
C ASP A 1019 -26.53 37.98 9.81
N PRO A 1020 -26.12 37.58 8.58
CA PRO A 1020 -25.26 36.41 8.36
C PRO A 1020 -23.92 36.52 9.08
N GLY A 1021 -23.33 37.72 9.16
CA GLY A 1021 -22.05 37.95 9.82
C GLY A 1021 -22.12 37.75 11.33
N GLY A 1022 -23.15 38.30 11.98
CA GLY A 1022 -23.40 38.04 13.39
C GLY A 1022 -23.77 36.59 13.69
N ALA A 1023 -24.53 35.93 12.80
CA ALA A 1023 -24.86 34.52 12.93
C ALA A 1023 -23.62 33.61 12.84
N ALA A 1024 -22.78 33.80 11.81
CA ALA A 1024 -21.54 33.07 11.65
C ALA A 1024 -20.58 33.28 12.83
N ARG A 1025 -20.44 34.53 13.31
CA ARG A 1025 -19.57 34.86 14.45
C ARG A 1025 -19.98 34.15 15.73
N ARG A 1026 -21.28 34.15 16.07
CA ARG A 1026 -21.78 33.45 17.27
C ARG A 1026 -21.50 31.95 17.24
N ILE A 1027 -21.64 31.31 16.07
CA ILE A 1027 -21.34 29.88 15.92
C ILE A 1027 -19.83 29.65 16.01
N ALA A 1028 -19.02 30.47 15.35
CA ALA A 1028 -17.55 30.37 15.39
C ALA A 1028 -17.00 30.51 16.81
N GLU A 1029 -17.49 31.48 17.60
CA GLU A 1029 -17.14 31.66 19.01
C GLU A 1029 -17.52 30.42 19.82
N SER A 1030 -18.74 29.91 19.67
CA SER A 1030 -19.21 28.72 20.39
C SER A 1030 -18.36 27.47 20.10
N VAL A 1031 -17.91 27.31 18.85
CA VAL A 1031 -17.06 26.20 18.40
C VAL A 1031 -15.63 26.33 18.94
N ARG A 1032 -15.08 27.55 19.01
CA ARG A 1032 -13.71 27.82 19.49
C ARG A 1032 -13.58 27.72 21.02
N ASP A 1033 -14.52 28.28 21.78
CA ASP A 1033 -14.50 28.25 23.24
C ASP A 1033 -14.44 26.82 23.81
N HIS A 1034 -15.04 25.86 23.10
CA HIS A 1034 -15.01 24.44 23.49
C HIS A 1034 -13.72 23.70 23.08
N ASP A 1035 -12.98 24.19 22.07
CA ASP A 1035 -11.69 23.62 21.65
C ASP A 1035 -10.57 23.97 22.64
N GLU A 1036 -10.59 25.18 23.20
CA GLU A 1036 -9.61 25.64 24.19
C GLU A 1036 -9.81 25.02 25.59
N GLY A 1037 -11.04 24.71 25.99
CA GLY A 1037 -11.35 24.08 27.28
C GLY A 1037 -11.10 22.55 27.35
N SER A 1038 -10.75 21.90 26.24
CA SER A 1038 -10.44 20.45 26.16
C SER A 1038 -8.95 20.13 25.99
N ARG A 1039 -8.08 21.15 25.90
CA ARG A 1039 -6.61 21.02 26.04
C ARG A 1039 -6.22 21.19 27.50
#